data_AF-A0A6L3F6F8-F1
#
_entry.id   AF-A0A6L3F6F8-F1
#
_cell.length_a   1.000
_cell.length_b   1.000
_cell.length_c   1.000
_cell.angle_alpha   90.00
_cell.angle_beta   90.00
_cell.angle_gamma   90.00
#
_symmetry.space_group_name_H-M   'P 1'
#
loop_
_entity.id
_entity.type
_entity.pdbx_description
1 polymer ?
#
loop_
_entity_poly.entity_id
_entity_poly.type
_entity_poly.pdbx_seq_one_letter_code
_entity_poly.pdbx_strand_id
1 'polypeptide(L)'
;MKQFSNISKQFAVITLIIISILGGIGYRAHASNKTNQSANHDAYFPLIMKEANPAAISPALASTLTPTATETTTIATTTAATKSPNHCETAVDFLYVIDKSGSMAWEFPGGTIKMDVVKNALLTVNQDIYNANFNNRAGLVTYTTDDDSLTDDDTFLTIVTDTIPLTSTVSSLNTIIETMEPIGGTPTGAALEAARQLMLQADHAGRQLVIIHLTDGVPTVDKQGKYYPDTYVQDIKVYDANGNPFEPDFVETTGTTPAGQLYYSDKPAGYVVAEIMRESLDLKQALPEAIVHGFAIQGAGFNTEVVKYVAETGGGNFYSINDTDSLKNELRQIFYDTSGCPEPTSTPTNTPGPSPTATNTAMPTTATNTAMPTNTPTPTATNTTMPTNTPTPTLTPTPSGPYIVLNPDCSTYSITITGYNWPIDYDIDLFWDTSLIDTIDDSEHEGTFSRTIPCNRDQSGLHTVVAETQSGPARVTQDIFISCSGSTPPPIPPIPTIGPSPTLEPTPSLTGKDLVMVDSPELITQPIQGSISLDFNVRITNIGDSDIDEQFFVDLYIDPTVMFTTYIPISQSVGFTAVAGLPMGASKVLTITVPFGFNGLPGPHTVYGMVDSLDGQNGGQINESNETNNISSPLTITDDYFYPTPTPSSTPDSSGTQTISGIVQARFDQWVPQQRADVYLFENITNQRIDTQLTDANGFYSFDNVPDGTYSVIACLRNTDYYGIRTGITPPNPLSNIYMLPNSGGCTLPDG
;
A
#
# COMPACT_ATOMS: atom_id res chain seq x y z
N MET A 1 -50.64 -56.17 30.04
CA MET A 1 -49.63 -56.50 31.06
C MET A 1 -49.09 -55.20 31.63
N LYS A 2 -49.03 -55.15 32.96
CA LYS A 2 -48.56 -54.09 33.88
C LYS A 2 -47.24 -53.42 33.43
N GLN A 3 -46.85 -52.21 33.84
CA GLN A 3 -47.43 -51.01 34.46
C GLN A 3 -46.25 -49.99 34.56
N PHE A 4 -46.57 -48.71 34.62
CA PHE A 4 -45.75 -47.50 34.81
C PHE A 4 -44.68 -47.49 35.94
N SER A 5 -43.82 -46.44 35.89
CA SER A 5 -43.14 -45.69 37.01
C SER A 5 -41.61 -45.92 37.13
N ASN A 6 -40.71 -44.98 37.43
CA ASN A 6 -40.62 -43.51 37.56
C ASN A 6 -39.11 -43.16 37.79
N ILE A 7 -38.72 -41.93 37.43
CA ILE A 7 -37.86 -40.97 38.17
C ILE A 7 -36.53 -41.46 38.80
N SER A 8 -35.39 -40.90 38.39
CA SER A 8 -34.52 -40.05 39.27
C SER A 8 -33.22 -39.63 38.58
N LYS A 9 -32.83 -38.38 38.87
CA LYS A 9 -31.56 -37.72 38.56
C LYS A 9 -30.38 -38.32 39.34
N GLN A 10 -29.18 -37.98 38.84
CA GLN A 10 -27.90 -37.70 39.53
C GLN A 10 -26.72 -38.68 39.33
N PHE A 11 -25.55 -38.05 39.29
CA PHE A 11 -24.18 -38.52 39.59
C PHE A 11 -23.40 -39.31 38.51
N ALA A 12 -22.59 -38.54 37.77
CA ALA A 12 -21.12 -38.46 37.88
C ALA A 12 -20.25 -39.71 38.20
N VAL A 13 -19.07 -39.66 37.55
CA VAL A 13 -17.75 -40.23 37.89
C VAL A 13 -17.49 -41.69 37.49
N ILE A 14 -16.38 -41.89 36.77
CA ILE A 14 -15.24 -42.82 37.06
C ILE A 14 -14.64 -43.35 35.75
N THR A 15 -13.35 -43.03 35.47
CA THR A 15 -12.18 -43.97 35.41
C THR A 15 -10.98 -43.19 34.79
N LEU A 16 -9.96 -42.71 35.53
CA LEU A 16 -8.75 -43.38 36.10
C LEU A 16 -7.76 -43.96 35.04
N ILE A 17 -6.41 -43.96 35.12
CA ILE A 17 -5.38 -43.33 36.00
C ILE A 17 -3.93 -43.80 35.58
N ILE A 18 -2.89 -42.98 35.88
CA ILE A 18 -1.47 -43.27 36.30
C ILE A 18 -0.38 -43.76 35.31
N ILE A 19 0.83 -43.13 35.37
CA ILE A 19 2.19 -43.62 35.81
C ILE A 19 3.22 -42.46 35.60
N SER A 20 3.73 -41.76 36.64
CA SER A 20 4.95 -41.96 37.51
C SER A 20 6.25 -41.32 36.93
N ILE A 21 7.28 -40.78 37.61
CA ILE A 21 7.61 -40.14 38.92
C ILE A 21 9.15 -39.86 38.90
N LEU A 22 9.59 -38.79 39.59
CA LEU A 22 10.93 -38.46 40.17
C LEU A 22 12.09 -37.84 39.35
N GLY A 23 12.58 -36.69 39.88
CA GLY A 23 13.97 -36.23 39.79
C GLY A 23 14.14 -34.72 39.97
N GLY A 24 14.28 -34.23 41.22
CA GLY A 24 14.52 -32.80 41.52
C GLY A 24 16.00 -32.43 41.63
N ILE A 25 16.30 -31.12 41.59
CA ILE A 25 17.34 -30.37 42.33
C ILE A 25 16.87 -28.90 42.30
N GLY A 26 16.86 -28.23 43.45
CA GLY A 26 16.31 -26.88 43.61
C GLY A 26 17.33 -25.75 43.54
N TYR A 27 16.84 -24.51 43.62
CA TYR A 27 17.44 -23.44 44.41
C TYR A 27 16.37 -22.42 44.83
N ARG A 28 16.50 -21.93 46.06
CA ARG A 28 15.64 -20.97 46.77
C ARG A 28 16.17 -19.55 46.57
N ALA A 29 15.25 -18.56 46.64
CA ALA A 29 15.31 -17.26 47.36
C ALA A 29 14.57 -16.19 46.52
N HIS A 30 13.77 -15.24 47.01
CA HIS A 30 13.27 -14.86 48.33
C HIS A 30 12.13 -13.85 48.05
N ALA A 31 10.87 -14.14 48.40
CA ALA A 31 9.80 -13.13 48.36
C ALA A 31 9.10 -13.10 49.72
N SER A 32 9.18 -11.93 50.36
CA SER A 32 8.59 -11.64 51.66
C SER A 32 7.09 -11.35 51.53
N ASN A 33 6.32 -12.04 52.37
CA ASN A 33 4.92 -11.80 52.72
C ASN A 33 4.60 -10.34 53.09
N LYS A 34 3.38 -9.89 52.76
CA LYS A 34 2.25 -9.66 53.71
C LYS A 34 1.07 -8.99 53.00
N THR A 35 -0.02 -9.73 52.73
CA THR A 35 -1.30 -9.76 53.48
C THR A 35 -2.07 -8.44 53.53
N ASN A 36 -3.26 -8.37 52.91
CA ASN A 36 -4.52 -8.68 53.60
C ASN A 36 -5.74 -8.66 52.68
N GLN A 37 -6.60 -9.67 52.89
CA GLN A 37 -7.94 -9.84 52.35
C GLN A 37 -8.96 -8.90 53.03
N SER A 38 -10.06 -8.64 52.33
CA SER A 38 -11.47 -8.93 52.71
C SER A 38 -12.37 -7.84 52.13
N ALA A 39 -13.63 -8.02 51.75
CA ALA A 39 -14.48 -9.16 51.44
C ALA A 39 -15.86 -8.56 51.07
N ASN A 40 -16.62 -9.30 50.26
CA ASN A 40 -18.09 -9.20 50.06
C ASN A 40 -18.61 -7.94 49.31
N HIS A 41 -19.56 -8.04 48.37
CA HIS A 41 -20.84 -8.76 48.47
C HIS A 41 -21.47 -9.01 47.08
N ASP A 42 -22.11 -10.18 46.93
CA ASP A 42 -23.01 -10.59 45.84
C ASP A 42 -24.29 -9.74 45.75
N ALA A 43 -24.85 -9.54 44.54
CA ALA A 43 -26.27 -9.79 44.23
C ALA A 43 -26.60 -9.65 42.73
N TYR A 44 -27.52 -10.51 42.27
CA TYR A 44 -27.93 -10.84 40.90
C TYR A 44 -29.31 -10.20 40.53
N PHE A 45 -29.45 -9.74 39.27
CA PHE A 45 -30.65 -9.72 38.35
C PHE A 45 -31.89 -8.82 38.63
N PRO A 46 -32.79 -8.53 37.63
CA PRO A 46 -32.75 -8.76 36.17
C PRO A 46 -33.15 -7.55 35.26
N LEU A 47 -32.79 -7.67 33.97
CA LEU A 47 -33.28 -6.90 32.81
C LEU A 47 -34.73 -7.26 32.41
N ILE A 48 -35.52 -6.26 31.99
CA ILE A 48 -36.68 -6.42 31.10
C ILE A 48 -36.64 -5.36 29.99
N MET A 49 -36.91 -5.82 28.77
CA MET A 49 -36.84 -5.16 27.47
C MET A 49 -37.75 -3.93 27.26
N LYS A 50 -37.36 -3.05 26.33
CA LYS A 50 -38.27 -2.56 25.28
C LYS A 50 -37.53 -2.03 24.03
N GLU A 51 -37.71 -2.72 22.91
CA GLU A 51 -37.41 -2.24 21.55
C GLU A 51 -38.39 -1.12 21.13
N ALA A 52 -37.91 -0.16 20.34
CA ALA A 52 -38.70 0.53 19.31
C ALA A 52 -37.80 1.33 18.33
N ASN A 53 -37.95 1.04 17.04
CA ASN A 53 -37.68 1.88 15.86
C ASN A 53 -38.80 1.51 14.84
N PRO A 54 -39.10 2.22 13.72
CA PRO A 54 -38.70 3.55 13.21
C PRO A 54 -39.89 4.44 12.73
N ALA A 55 -39.64 5.72 12.40
CA ALA A 55 -40.08 6.39 11.13
C ALA A 55 -39.92 7.94 11.15
N ALA A 56 -39.67 8.46 9.94
CA ALA A 56 -39.26 9.80 9.48
C ALA A 56 -40.23 10.98 9.66
N ILE A 57 -39.71 12.23 9.67
CA ILE A 57 -40.31 13.45 9.04
C ILE A 57 -39.20 14.45 8.58
N SER A 58 -39.46 15.11 7.44
CA SER A 58 -38.69 15.99 6.51
C SER A 58 -38.39 17.45 6.99
N PRO A 59 -37.77 18.35 6.16
CA PRO A 59 -36.95 19.51 6.58
C PRO A 59 -37.73 20.81 6.85
N ALA A 60 -37.11 21.72 7.62
CA ALA A 60 -37.57 23.09 7.83
C ALA A 60 -36.77 24.09 6.97
N LEU A 61 -37.35 24.49 5.83
CA LEU A 61 -37.10 25.78 5.19
C LEU A 61 -38.31 26.66 5.50
N ALA A 62 -38.17 27.60 6.43
CA ALA A 62 -39.19 28.60 6.71
C ALA A 62 -38.67 29.98 6.27
N SER A 63 -39.15 30.46 5.13
CA SER A 63 -38.99 31.85 4.68
C SER A 63 -40.28 32.61 4.97
N THR A 64 -40.27 33.43 6.02
CA THR A 64 -41.34 34.40 6.28
C THR A 64 -40.97 35.76 5.70
N LEU A 65 -41.69 36.20 4.66
CA LEU A 65 -41.63 37.56 4.13
C LEU A 65 -42.71 38.43 4.78
N THR A 66 -42.31 39.56 5.35
CA THR A 66 -43.17 40.71 5.68
C THR A 66 -42.74 41.91 4.83
N PRO A 67 -43.64 42.59 4.09
CA PRO A 67 -43.28 43.77 3.33
C PRO A 67 -43.60 45.04 4.11
N THR A 68 -42.65 45.97 4.26
CA THR A 68 -42.96 47.40 4.46
C THR A 68 -41.80 48.30 4.02
N ALA A 69 -42.11 49.11 3.01
CA ALA A 69 -41.63 50.45 2.65
C ALA A 69 -40.11 50.78 2.56
N THR A 70 -39.71 51.00 1.31
CA THR A 70 -39.09 52.23 0.78
C THR A 70 -37.85 52.78 1.48
N GLU A 71 -36.66 52.39 1.01
CA GLU A 71 -35.53 53.29 0.79
C GLU A 71 -34.48 52.62 -0.12
N THR A 72 -33.93 53.37 -1.06
CA THR A 72 -32.96 52.90 -2.05
C THR A 72 -31.57 52.86 -1.42
N THR A 73 -31.19 51.71 -0.87
CA THR A 73 -29.85 51.47 -0.35
C THR A 73 -29.26 50.27 -1.10
N THR A 74 -28.15 50.48 -1.80
CA THR A 74 -27.33 49.41 -2.38
C THR A 74 -26.93 48.43 -1.28
N ILE A 75 -27.50 47.23 -1.31
CA ILE A 75 -27.09 46.12 -0.44
C ILE A 75 -25.78 45.58 -0.99
N ALA A 76 -24.69 45.80 -0.26
CA ALA A 76 -23.51 44.96 -0.41
C ALA A 76 -23.84 43.59 0.19
N THR A 77 -23.97 42.57 -0.65
CA THR A 77 -23.98 41.17 -0.22
C THR A 77 -22.57 40.77 0.19
N THR A 78 -22.21 40.98 1.46
CA THR A 78 -21.18 40.18 2.10
C THR A 78 -21.79 38.85 2.50
N THR A 79 -21.58 37.84 1.68
CA THR A 79 -21.77 36.44 2.07
C THR A 79 -20.68 36.09 3.08
N ALA A 80 -20.94 36.33 4.38
CA ALA A 80 -20.19 35.66 5.42
C ALA A 80 -20.70 34.22 5.44
N ALA A 81 -19.91 33.28 4.91
CA ALA A 81 -20.17 31.86 5.08
C ALA A 81 -20.07 31.52 6.57
N THR A 82 -21.21 31.46 7.26
CA THR A 82 -21.27 30.89 8.60
C THR A 82 -21.11 29.38 8.45
N LYS A 83 -19.95 28.87 8.86
CA LYS A 83 -19.63 27.43 8.97
C LYS A 83 -20.78 26.72 9.68
N SER A 84 -21.34 25.69 9.04
CA SER A 84 -22.47 24.93 9.60
C SER A 84 -22.04 24.27 10.92
N PRO A 85 -22.82 24.33 12.02
CA PRO A 85 -22.33 24.01 13.36
C PRO A 85 -21.94 22.55 13.63
N ASN A 86 -22.05 21.64 12.66
CA ASN A 86 -21.97 20.19 12.90
C ASN A 86 -21.20 19.41 11.81
N HIS A 87 -20.38 20.05 10.98
CA HIS A 87 -19.66 19.33 9.92
C HIS A 87 -18.16 19.63 9.95
N CYS A 88 -17.36 18.56 9.98
CA CYS A 88 -15.94 18.59 9.64
C CYS A 88 -15.78 18.92 8.15
N GLU A 89 -14.64 19.50 7.79
CA GLU A 89 -14.37 19.97 6.43
C GLU A 89 -13.53 18.96 5.63
N THR A 90 -12.67 18.20 6.32
CA THR A 90 -11.82 17.18 5.70
C THR A 90 -11.66 15.96 6.61
N ALA A 91 -11.53 14.78 6.01
CA ALA A 91 -11.25 13.55 6.73
C ALA A 91 -9.77 13.49 7.08
N VAL A 92 -9.44 12.95 8.25
CA VAL A 92 -8.07 12.95 8.77
C VAL A 92 -7.57 11.52 8.95
N ASP A 93 -6.34 11.29 8.51
CA ASP A 93 -5.54 10.12 8.85
C ASP A 93 -4.56 10.49 9.97
N PHE A 94 -4.81 9.93 11.15
CA PHE A 94 -4.10 10.28 12.38
C PHE A 94 -3.20 9.12 12.81
N LEU A 95 -1.90 9.23 12.58
CA LEU A 95 -0.93 8.18 12.94
C LEU A 95 -0.22 8.54 14.25
N TYR A 96 -0.33 7.68 15.26
CA TYR A 96 0.48 7.78 16.47
C TYR A 96 1.81 7.04 16.30
N VAL A 97 2.92 7.67 16.64
CA VAL A 97 4.26 7.05 16.73
C VAL A 97 4.71 7.16 18.19
N ILE A 98 4.61 6.06 18.92
CA ILE A 98 4.68 6.04 20.39
C ILE A 98 5.92 5.30 20.87
N ASP A 99 6.73 6.02 21.64
CA ASP A 99 7.84 5.49 22.37
C ASP A 99 7.37 4.54 23.49
N LYS A 100 7.87 3.31 23.45
CA LYS A 100 7.60 2.27 24.45
C LYS A 100 8.90 1.89 25.20
N SER A 101 9.93 2.72 25.17
CA SER A 101 11.19 2.48 25.89
C SER A 101 11.01 2.53 27.41
N GLY A 102 11.97 1.95 28.15
CA GLY A 102 11.93 1.85 29.61
C GLY A 102 11.88 3.20 30.33
N SER A 103 12.37 4.28 29.71
CA SER A 103 12.29 5.64 30.26
C SER A 103 10.83 6.15 30.35
N MET A 104 9.94 5.64 29.51
CA MET A 104 8.51 5.92 29.55
C MET A 104 7.79 5.27 30.75
N ALA A 105 8.47 4.39 31.50
CA ALA A 105 7.98 3.85 32.77
C ALA A 105 8.17 4.83 33.94
N TRP A 106 8.92 5.92 33.76
CA TRP A 106 9.28 6.83 34.84
C TRP A 106 8.16 7.85 35.12
N GLU A 107 8.17 8.41 36.32
CA GLU A 107 7.17 9.39 36.75
C GLU A 107 7.51 10.82 36.31
N PHE A 108 6.48 11.61 36.00
CA PHE A 108 6.54 13.07 36.02
C PHE A 108 7.00 13.59 37.39
N PRO A 109 7.66 14.76 37.43
CA PRO A 109 7.78 15.53 38.66
C PRO A 109 6.37 15.77 39.25
N GLY A 110 5.95 14.93 40.20
CA GLY A 110 4.56 14.89 40.67
C GLY A 110 3.92 13.50 40.81
N GLY A 111 4.57 12.43 40.34
CA GLY A 111 4.23 11.05 40.69
C GLY A 111 3.33 10.29 39.72
N THR A 112 3.14 10.78 38.49
CA THR A 112 2.33 10.09 37.45
C THR A 112 3.24 9.46 36.41
N ILE A 113 3.03 8.20 36.05
CA ILE A 113 3.85 7.47 35.06
C ILE A 113 3.65 8.07 33.66
N LYS A 114 4.75 8.31 32.92
CA LYS A 114 4.73 8.91 31.58
C LYS A 114 3.86 8.13 30.59
N MET A 115 3.99 6.81 30.54
CA MET A 115 3.16 5.97 29.67
C MET A 115 1.67 6.06 30.02
N ASP A 116 1.30 6.13 31.31
CA ASP A 116 -0.11 6.27 31.72
C ASP A 116 -0.71 7.60 31.27
N VAL A 117 0.09 8.67 31.25
CA VAL A 117 -0.30 9.97 30.71
C VAL A 117 -0.60 9.87 29.22
N VAL A 118 0.27 9.22 28.45
CA VAL A 118 0.07 9.00 27.00
C VAL A 118 -1.19 8.17 26.74
N LYS A 119 -1.34 7.02 27.41
CA LYS A 119 -2.51 6.15 27.27
C LYS A 119 -3.82 6.90 27.51
N ASN A 120 -3.93 7.60 28.64
CA ASN A 120 -5.16 8.31 29.01
C ASN A 120 -5.53 9.43 28.03
N ALA A 121 -4.54 10.15 27.50
CA ALA A 121 -4.77 11.18 26.49
C ALA A 121 -5.28 10.57 25.17
N LEU A 122 -4.62 9.52 24.68
CA LEU A 122 -4.95 8.87 23.41
C LEU A 122 -6.32 8.19 23.43
N LEU A 123 -6.66 7.49 24.52
CA LEU A 123 -7.98 6.88 24.66
C LEU A 123 -9.11 7.92 24.60
N THR A 124 -8.86 9.13 25.11
CA THR A 124 -9.82 10.24 25.03
C THR A 124 -9.90 10.79 23.60
N VAL A 125 -8.77 11.05 22.95
CA VAL A 125 -8.71 11.63 21.59
C VAL A 125 -9.31 10.66 20.56
N ASN A 126 -9.05 9.36 20.68
CA ASN A 126 -9.64 8.35 19.78
C ASN A 126 -11.17 8.35 19.83
N GLN A 127 -11.75 8.60 21.02
CA GLN A 127 -13.19 8.73 21.16
C GLN A 127 -13.71 9.97 20.41
N ASP A 128 -12.98 11.09 20.45
CA ASP A 128 -13.34 12.31 19.73
C ASP A 128 -13.20 12.13 18.20
N ILE A 129 -12.12 11.52 17.73
CA ILE A 129 -11.87 11.19 16.31
C ILE A 129 -13.03 10.40 15.72
N TYR A 130 -13.51 9.40 16.46
CA TYR A 130 -14.60 8.53 16.04
C TYR A 130 -15.97 9.20 16.15
N ASN A 131 -16.21 9.97 17.21
CA ASN A 131 -17.46 10.70 17.40
C ASN A 131 -17.69 11.78 16.33
N ALA A 132 -16.63 12.29 15.72
CA ALA A 132 -16.72 13.24 14.61
C ALA A 132 -17.36 12.65 13.34
N ASN A 133 -17.47 11.32 13.23
CA ASN A 133 -18.21 10.59 12.18
C ASN A 133 -17.96 11.08 10.74
N PHE A 134 -16.70 11.36 10.41
CA PHE A 134 -16.28 11.95 9.13
C PHE A 134 -15.26 11.08 8.38
N ASN A 135 -15.37 9.76 8.51
CA ASN A 135 -14.43 8.79 7.90
C ASN A 135 -12.96 9.01 8.32
N ASN A 136 -12.75 9.55 9.53
CA ASN A 136 -11.41 9.68 10.10
C ASN A 136 -10.86 8.28 10.42
N ARG A 137 -9.55 8.13 10.27
CA ARG A 137 -8.85 6.90 10.64
C ARG A 137 -7.74 7.22 11.61
N ALA A 138 -7.49 6.30 12.53
CA ALA A 138 -6.34 6.35 13.39
C ALA A 138 -5.49 5.09 13.21
N GLY A 139 -4.17 5.26 13.24
CA GLY A 139 -3.18 4.20 13.13
C GLY A 139 -2.18 4.30 14.27
N LEU A 140 -1.33 3.29 14.40
CA LEU A 140 -0.34 3.23 15.47
C LEU A 140 0.96 2.62 14.97
N VAL A 141 2.08 3.22 15.38
CA VAL A 141 3.40 2.61 15.45
C VAL A 141 3.85 2.73 16.90
N THR A 142 4.16 1.61 17.56
CA THR A 142 4.93 1.63 18.81
C THR A 142 6.36 1.22 18.51
N TYR A 143 7.31 1.65 19.34
CA TYR A 143 8.70 1.25 19.14
C TYR A 143 9.44 1.07 20.46
N THR A 144 10.28 0.04 20.51
CA THR A 144 11.25 -0.21 21.58
C THR A 144 12.27 -1.31 21.18
N THR A 145 13.02 -1.85 22.12
CA THR A 145 13.79 -3.11 21.99
C THR A 145 13.23 -4.23 22.86
N ASP A 146 13.61 -5.47 22.54
CA ASP A 146 13.16 -6.71 23.21
C ASP A 146 13.64 -6.88 24.67
N ASP A 147 14.69 -6.17 25.07
CA ASP A 147 15.18 -6.16 26.45
C ASP A 147 15.73 -4.78 26.88
N ASP A 148 15.70 -4.51 28.19
CA ASP A 148 16.45 -3.46 28.91
C ASP A 148 17.84 -3.96 29.34
N SER A 149 18.06 -5.28 29.33
CA SER A 149 19.26 -5.94 29.84
C SER A 149 20.11 -6.51 28.70
N LEU A 150 21.21 -5.81 28.40
CA LEU A 150 22.24 -6.31 27.49
C LEU A 150 23.11 -7.31 28.24
N THR A 151 23.27 -8.51 27.68
CA THR A 151 24.31 -9.45 28.12
C THR A 151 25.59 -9.21 27.32
N ASP A 152 26.75 -9.52 27.89
CA ASP A 152 28.06 -9.33 27.21
C ASP A 152 28.18 -10.13 25.89
N ASP A 153 27.29 -11.10 25.66
CA ASP A 153 27.24 -11.94 24.45
C ASP A 153 26.37 -11.33 23.33
N ASP A 154 25.57 -10.31 23.63
CA ASP A 154 24.70 -9.67 22.64
C ASP A 154 25.51 -8.77 21.70
N THR A 155 25.21 -8.88 20.41
CA THR A 155 25.85 -8.05 19.37
C THR A 155 24.94 -6.93 18.88
N PHE A 156 23.61 -7.09 19.03
CA PHE A 156 22.58 -6.14 18.63
C PHE A 156 21.35 -6.34 19.51
N LEU A 157 20.62 -5.27 19.82
CA LEU A 157 19.28 -5.32 20.40
C LEU A 157 18.27 -5.64 19.30
N THR A 158 17.25 -6.44 19.59
CA THR A 158 16.15 -6.65 18.64
C THR A 158 15.24 -5.44 18.71
N ILE A 159 15.11 -4.71 17.60
CA ILE A 159 14.13 -3.65 17.48
C ILE A 159 12.74 -4.26 17.38
N VAL A 160 11.82 -3.78 18.22
CA VAL A 160 10.42 -4.18 18.24
C VAL A 160 9.60 -2.97 17.83
N THR A 161 8.99 -3.05 16.65
CA THR A 161 8.01 -2.06 16.17
C THR A 161 6.67 -2.75 15.93
N ASP A 162 5.65 -2.41 16.71
CA ASP A 162 4.30 -2.90 16.46
C ASP A 162 3.52 -1.86 15.65
N THR A 163 2.89 -2.30 14.56
CA THR A 163 2.12 -1.41 13.68
C THR A 163 0.65 -1.81 13.64
N ILE A 164 -0.25 -0.84 13.76
CA ILE A 164 -1.67 -0.98 13.45
C ILE A 164 -1.97 -0.11 12.24
N PRO A 165 -2.44 -0.69 11.13
CA PRO A 165 -2.90 0.08 9.97
C PRO A 165 -4.00 1.09 10.33
N LEU A 166 -4.10 2.13 9.51
CA LEU A 166 -5.15 3.14 9.64
C LEU A 166 -6.54 2.47 9.65
N THR A 167 -7.27 2.65 10.76
CA THR A 167 -8.60 2.06 10.97
C THR A 167 -9.60 3.09 11.44
N SER A 168 -10.85 2.93 10.99
CA SER A 168 -11.99 3.68 11.54
C SER A 168 -12.57 3.02 12.80
N THR A 169 -12.01 1.90 13.26
CA THR A 169 -12.51 1.14 14.42
C THR A 169 -11.64 1.38 15.65
N VAL A 170 -12.18 2.11 16.62
CA VAL A 170 -11.46 2.50 17.85
C VAL A 170 -11.15 1.33 18.78
N SER A 171 -11.97 0.28 18.80
CA SER A 171 -11.85 -0.80 19.78
C SER A 171 -10.52 -1.56 19.70
N SER A 172 -10.05 -1.88 18.49
CA SER A 172 -8.79 -2.62 18.30
C SER A 172 -7.56 -1.76 18.64
N LEU A 173 -7.62 -0.47 18.30
CA LEU A 173 -6.58 0.50 18.61
C LEU A 173 -6.48 0.75 20.13
N ASN A 174 -7.61 0.99 20.80
CA ASN A 174 -7.65 1.22 22.24
C ASN A 174 -7.18 0.00 23.05
N THR A 175 -7.49 -1.21 22.60
CA THR A 175 -7.03 -2.44 23.27
C THR A 175 -5.49 -2.47 23.34
N ILE A 176 -4.82 -2.13 22.24
CA ILE A 176 -3.36 -2.13 22.20
C ILE A 176 -2.78 -0.99 23.03
N ILE A 177 -3.38 0.21 22.97
CA ILE A 177 -2.99 1.36 23.80
C ILE A 177 -3.06 1.02 25.29
N GLU A 178 -4.15 0.39 25.75
CA GLU A 178 -4.32 0.02 27.16
C GLU A 178 -3.22 -0.95 27.65
N THR A 179 -2.80 -1.87 26.79
CA THR A 179 -1.82 -2.92 27.12
C THR A 179 -0.36 -2.53 26.94
N MET A 180 -0.03 -1.30 26.52
CA MET A 180 1.38 -0.92 26.28
C MET A 180 2.21 -0.98 27.56
N GLU A 181 3.30 -1.74 27.53
CA GLU A 181 4.26 -1.81 28.64
C GLU A 181 5.59 -1.18 28.24
N PRO A 182 6.02 -0.10 28.92
CA PRO A 182 7.30 0.56 28.65
C PRO A 182 8.46 -0.31 29.13
N ILE A 183 9.35 -0.67 28.21
CA ILE A 183 10.53 -1.52 28.40
C ILE A 183 11.45 -1.31 27.21
N GLY A 184 12.77 -1.34 27.36
CA GLY A 184 13.75 -1.37 26.27
C GLY A 184 14.35 -0.01 25.94
N GLY A 185 15.19 0.00 24.90
CA GLY A 185 15.82 1.19 24.33
C GLY A 185 14.91 1.96 23.37
N THR A 186 15.46 3.01 22.76
CA THR A 186 14.68 4.02 22.03
C THR A 186 15.12 4.09 20.55
N PRO A 187 14.70 3.14 19.68
CA PRO A 187 15.06 3.12 18.27
C PRO A 187 14.19 4.08 17.44
N THR A 188 14.29 5.39 17.70
CA THR A 188 13.44 6.40 17.06
C THR A 188 13.60 6.44 15.53
N GLY A 189 14.79 6.17 14.99
CA GLY A 189 15.00 6.08 13.54
C GLY A 189 14.12 4.99 12.91
N ALA A 190 14.14 3.78 13.48
CA ALA A 190 13.29 2.67 13.04
C ALA A 190 11.79 2.99 13.17
N ALA A 191 11.40 3.77 14.19
CA ALA A 191 10.02 4.18 14.39
C ALA A 191 9.52 5.13 13.30
N LEU A 192 10.33 6.11 12.91
CA LEU A 192 9.98 7.05 11.83
C LEU A 192 9.98 6.34 10.47
N GLU A 193 10.88 5.39 10.25
CA GLU A 193 10.85 4.53 9.08
C GLU A 193 9.55 3.71 9.04
N ALA A 194 9.18 3.03 10.14
CA ALA A 194 7.94 2.27 10.23
C ALA A 194 6.69 3.15 10.02
N ALA A 195 6.70 4.39 10.55
CA ALA A 195 5.63 5.35 10.33
C ALA A 195 5.50 5.76 8.86
N ARG A 196 6.64 6.03 8.20
CA ARG A 196 6.69 6.31 6.76
C ARG A 196 6.13 5.16 5.95
N GLN A 197 6.58 3.92 6.21
CA GLN A 197 6.13 2.72 5.51
C GLN A 197 4.63 2.48 5.69
N LEU A 198 4.11 2.63 6.91
CA LEU A 198 2.70 2.41 7.21
C LEU A 198 1.79 3.40 6.50
N MET A 199 2.19 4.68 6.43
CA MET A 199 1.44 5.70 5.70
C MET A 199 1.52 5.46 4.19
N LEU A 200 2.68 5.11 3.63
CA LEU A 200 2.82 4.84 2.19
C LEU A 200 1.97 3.67 1.69
N GLN A 201 1.57 2.74 2.55
CA GLN A 201 0.71 1.60 2.22
C GLN A 201 -0.79 1.96 2.19
N ALA A 202 -1.20 3.18 2.57
CA ALA A 202 -2.60 3.55 2.73
C ALA A 202 -3.07 4.55 1.64
N ASP A 203 -4.29 4.35 1.13
CA ASP A 203 -4.95 5.34 0.28
C ASP A 203 -5.36 6.57 1.11
N HIS A 204 -4.75 7.71 0.80
CA HIS A 204 -4.98 9.01 1.45
C HIS A 204 -5.83 9.99 0.64
N ALA A 205 -6.44 9.56 -0.48
CA ALA A 205 -7.14 10.47 -1.38
C ALA A 205 -8.19 11.33 -0.63
N GLY A 206 -8.03 12.65 -0.72
CA GLY A 206 -8.93 13.63 -0.09
C GLY A 206 -8.86 13.70 1.43
N ARG A 207 -7.77 13.22 2.06
CA ARG A 207 -7.55 13.26 3.52
C ARG A 207 -6.36 14.12 3.89
N GLN A 208 -6.42 14.73 5.07
CA GLN A 208 -5.26 15.37 5.67
C GLN A 208 -4.47 14.33 6.48
N LEU A 209 -3.15 14.31 6.32
CA LEU A 209 -2.27 13.37 7.00
C LEU A 209 -1.64 14.06 8.22
N VAL A 210 -1.81 13.46 9.39
CA VAL A 210 -1.22 13.94 10.64
C VAL A 210 -0.47 12.81 11.33
N ILE A 211 0.79 13.05 11.66
CA ILE A 211 1.65 12.12 12.38
C ILE A 211 1.98 12.74 13.73
N ILE A 212 1.77 11.98 14.81
CA ILE A 212 1.99 12.41 16.18
C ILE A 212 3.13 11.57 16.77
N HIS A 213 4.31 12.16 16.92
CA HIS A 213 5.45 11.51 17.55
C HIS A 213 5.50 11.80 19.05
N LEU A 214 5.36 10.77 19.89
CA LEU A 214 5.31 10.85 21.35
C LEU A 214 6.51 10.11 21.95
N THR A 215 7.43 10.83 22.60
CA THR A 215 8.67 10.24 23.12
C THR A 215 9.23 11.03 24.31
N ASP A 216 9.95 10.37 25.21
CA ASP A 216 10.76 11.03 26.25
C ASP A 216 12.26 11.10 25.90
N GLY A 217 12.64 10.68 24.69
CA GLY A 217 13.52 11.47 23.83
C GLY A 217 15.03 11.30 23.97
N VAL A 218 15.55 10.11 24.27
CA VAL A 218 16.98 9.83 24.02
C VAL A 218 17.10 8.65 23.08
N PRO A 219 17.46 8.87 21.80
CA PRO A 219 17.56 7.78 20.84
C PRO A 219 18.81 6.94 21.11
N THR A 220 18.65 5.91 21.93
CA THR A 220 19.73 5.06 22.44
C THR A 220 20.04 3.88 21.53
N VAL A 221 19.30 3.68 20.45
CA VAL A 221 19.44 2.52 19.56
C VAL A 221 19.32 2.97 18.11
N ASP A 222 20.29 2.61 17.27
CA ASP A 222 20.17 2.84 15.81
C ASP A 222 19.36 1.74 15.12
N LYS A 223 19.02 1.92 13.84
CA LYS A 223 18.25 0.94 13.06
C LYS A 223 18.90 -0.43 12.92
N GLN A 224 20.19 -0.58 13.25
CA GLN A 224 20.88 -1.86 13.25
C GLN A 224 20.80 -2.56 14.61
N GLY A 225 20.18 -1.92 15.61
CA GLY A 225 20.09 -2.44 16.97
C GLY A 225 21.36 -2.17 17.79
N LYS A 226 22.26 -1.28 17.36
CA LYS A 226 23.43 -0.91 18.17
C LYS A 226 23.05 0.12 19.21
N TYR A 227 23.56 -0.10 20.42
CA TYR A 227 23.28 0.76 21.56
C TYR A 227 24.26 1.94 21.67
N TYR A 228 23.72 3.08 22.05
CA TYR A 228 24.42 4.31 22.39
C TYR A 228 24.01 4.71 23.82
N PRO A 229 24.98 4.88 24.75
CA PRO A 229 24.68 5.38 26.07
C PRO A 229 23.94 6.71 26.01
N ASP A 230 22.88 6.83 26.81
CA ASP A 230 22.03 8.01 26.89
C ASP A 230 22.82 9.30 27.11
N THR A 231 23.80 9.27 28.02
CA THR A 231 24.72 10.38 28.31
C THR A 231 25.52 10.88 27.10
N TYR A 232 25.80 10.02 26.11
CA TYR A 232 26.53 10.43 24.91
C TYR A 232 25.61 11.05 23.86
N VAL A 233 24.38 10.57 23.78
CA VAL A 233 23.37 11.05 22.83
C VAL A 233 22.75 12.38 23.29
N GLN A 234 22.58 12.57 24.60
CA GLN A 234 22.02 13.79 25.20
C GLN A 234 22.84 15.05 24.87
N ASP A 235 24.14 14.91 24.66
CA ASP A 235 25.06 16.02 24.40
C ASP A 235 25.14 16.42 22.91
N ILE A 236 24.53 15.64 22.02
CA ILE A 236 24.55 15.91 20.57
C ILE A 236 23.69 17.15 20.26
N LYS A 237 24.23 18.07 19.47
CA LYS A 237 23.51 19.27 19.02
C LYS A 237 22.92 19.07 17.64
N VAL A 238 21.64 19.40 17.50
CA VAL A 238 20.92 19.37 16.23
C VAL A 238 20.86 20.77 15.63
N TYR A 239 20.89 21.82 16.46
CA TYR A 239 20.88 23.22 16.01
C TYR A 239 22.18 23.97 16.33
N ASP A 240 22.52 24.90 15.45
CA ASP A 240 23.56 25.88 15.69
C ASP A 240 23.13 26.94 16.73
N ALA A 241 24.06 27.84 17.10
CA ALA A 241 23.78 28.90 18.06
C ALA A 241 22.74 29.94 17.58
N ASN A 242 22.40 29.95 16.29
CA ASN A 242 21.39 30.81 15.69
C ASN A 242 20.03 30.12 15.57
N GLY A 243 19.93 28.84 15.94
CA GLY A 243 18.72 28.04 15.81
C GLY A 243 18.50 27.44 14.43
N ASN A 244 19.51 27.40 13.55
CA ASN A 244 19.43 26.68 12.29
C ASN A 244 19.81 25.21 12.50
N PRO A 245 19.09 24.24 11.88
CA PRO A 245 19.50 22.85 11.96
C PRO A 245 20.85 22.63 11.27
N PHE A 246 21.67 21.76 11.83
CA PHE A 246 22.84 21.23 11.15
C PHE A 246 22.43 20.24 10.06
N GLU A 247 23.32 20.01 9.09
CA GLU A 247 23.14 18.93 8.12
C GLU A 247 23.32 17.57 8.81
N PRO A 248 22.53 16.52 8.46
CA PRO A 248 22.67 15.19 9.05
C PRO A 248 24.10 14.64 8.96
N ASP A 249 24.77 14.85 7.83
CA ASP A 249 26.15 14.39 7.61
C ASP A 249 27.15 15.05 8.56
N PHE A 250 26.90 16.29 8.97
CA PHE A 250 27.72 16.94 9.99
C PHE A 250 27.46 16.29 11.35
N VAL A 251 26.18 16.16 11.74
CA VAL A 251 25.77 15.60 13.03
C VAL A 251 26.29 14.18 13.21
N GLU A 252 26.29 13.36 12.16
CA GLU A 252 26.75 11.96 12.16
C GLU A 252 28.16 11.80 12.73
N THR A 253 29.02 12.79 12.50
CA THR A 253 30.44 12.76 12.90
C THR A 253 30.70 13.28 14.31
N THR A 254 29.65 13.70 15.03
CA THR A 254 29.77 14.36 16.34
C THR A 254 29.58 13.39 17.52
N GLY A 255 30.01 13.84 18.71
CA GLY A 255 29.83 13.10 19.95
C GLY A 255 30.88 12.03 20.24
N THR A 256 30.69 11.37 21.36
CA THR A 256 31.59 10.30 21.83
C THR A 256 31.22 8.98 21.17
N THR A 257 32.21 8.25 20.66
CA THR A 257 32.05 6.87 20.20
C THR A 257 32.00 5.94 21.42
N PRO A 258 30.91 5.19 21.64
CA PRO A 258 30.85 4.15 22.65
C PRO A 258 31.93 3.09 22.38
N ALA A 259 32.60 2.58 23.42
CA ALA A 259 33.64 1.57 23.25
C ALA A 259 33.64 0.59 24.43
N GLY A 260 34.06 -0.64 24.17
CA GLY A 260 34.38 -1.62 25.22
C GLY A 260 33.40 -2.79 25.35
N GLN A 261 32.28 -2.83 24.63
CA GLN A 261 31.34 -3.97 24.58
C GLN A 261 30.82 -4.21 23.15
N LEU A 262 30.39 -5.44 22.83
CA LEU A 262 30.04 -5.85 21.46
C LEU A 262 28.75 -5.25 20.92
N TYR A 263 27.78 -4.97 21.79
CA TYR A 263 26.50 -4.35 21.45
C TYR A 263 26.58 -2.82 21.32
N TYR A 264 27.70 -2.21 21.72
CA TYR A 264 27.95 -0.80 21.49
C TYR A 264 28.22 -0.54 20.01
N SER A 265 27.74 0.61 19.55
CA SER A 265 28.08 1.10 18.22
C SER A 265 29.57 1.42 18.14
N ASP A 266 30.17 1.12 16.99
CA ASP A 266 31.51 1.58 16.61
C ASP A 266 31.50 3.00 16.02
N LYS A 267 30.33 3.65 15.97
CA LYS A 267 30.12 4.99 15.44
C LYS A 267 29.95 6.04 16.55
N PRO A 268 30.26 7.31 16.28
CA PRO A 268 29.97 8.41 17.21
C PRO A 268 28.48 8.48 17.58
N ALA A 269 28.14 8.93 18.78
CA ALA A 269 26.75 9.10 19.21
C ALA A 269 25.92 10.07 18.35
N GLY A 270 26.57 10.94 17.58
CA GLY A 270 25.90 11.75 16.55
C GLY A 270 25.29 10.93 15.42
N TYR A 271 25.74 9.69 15.21
CA TYR A 271 25.22 8.80 14.16
C TYR A 271 23.73 8.50 14.34
N VAL A 272 23.32 8.08 15.54
CA VAL A 272 21.90 7.73 15.81
C VAL A 272 20.99 8.96 15.75
N VAL A 273 21.52 10.14 16.06
CA VAL A 273 20.77 11.41 15.90
C VAL A 273 20.64 11.79 14.43
N ALA A 274 21.72 11.68 13.65
CA ALA A 274 21.70 11.94 12.21
C ALA A 274 20.78 10.96 11.46
N GLU A 275 20.71 9.71 11.90
CA GLU A 275 19.76 8.72 11.40
C GLU A 275 18.31 9.23 11.51
N ILE A 276 17.90 9.75 12.67
CA ILE A 276 16.55 10.31 12.87
C ILE A 276 16.32 11.55 12.01
N MET A 277 17.35 12.38 11.84
CA MET A 277 17.25 13.56 10.99
C MET A 277 17.01 13.18 9.53
N ARG A 278 17.68 12.12 9.04
CA ARG A 278 17.46 11.58 7.69
C ARG A 278 16.07 10.97 7.56
N GLU A 279 15.63 10.15 8.52
CA GLU A 279 14.27 9.59 8.49
C GLU A 279 13.18 10.65 8.51
N SER A 280 13.41 11.78 9.19
CA SER A 280 12.48 12.92 9.17
C SER A 280 12.41 13.57 7.79
N LEU A 281 13.56 13.72 7.10
CA LEU A 281 13.63 14.25 5.74
C LEU A 281 12.97 13.28 4.74
N ASP A 282 13.27 11.99 4.84
CA ASP A 282 12.70 10.94 3.99
C ASP A 282 11.19 10.85 4.18
N LEU A 283 10.69 10.97 5.42
CA LEU A 283 9.27 11.04 5.72
C LEU A 283 8.63 12.27 5.06
N LYS A 284 9.25 13.45 5.16
CA LYS A 284 8.72 14.66 4.54
C LYS A 284 8.75 14.59 3.01
N GLN A 285 9.78 13.98 2.43
CA GLN A 285 9.91 13.82 1.00
C GLN A 285 8.88 12.83 0.45
N ALA A 286 8.68 11.71 1.14
CA ALA A 286 7.72 10.68 0.75
C ALA A 286 6.27 11.12 0.95
N LEU A 287 6.00 11.95 1.97
CA LEU A 287 4.67 12.45 2.31
C LEU A 287 4.70 13.98 2.46
N PRO A 288 4.78 14.76 1.37
CA PRO A 288 4.89 16.21 1.42
C PRO A 288 3.73 16.89 2.14
N GLU A 289 2.54 16.30 2.06
CA GLU A 289 1.30 16.80 2.66
C GLU A 289 1.12 16.36 4.12
N ALA A 290 1.94 15.44 4.62
CA ALA A 290 1.89 15.03 6.02
C ALA A 290 2.45 16.12 6.94
N ILE A 291 1.73 16.35 8.03
CA ILE A 291 2.13 17.25 9.11
C ILE A 291 2.58 16.38 10.29
N VAL A 292 3.84 16.55 10.72
CA VAL A 292 4.39 15.79 11.86
C VAL A 292 4.47 16.70 13.08
N HIS A 293 3.74 16.36 14.14
CA HIS A 293 3.85 17.02 15.44
C HIS A 293 4.72 16.19 16.38
N GLY A 294 5.63 16.86 17.09
CA GLY A 294 6.54 16.22 18.04
C GLY A 294 6.15 16.56 19.48
N PHE A 295 5.95 15.54 20.30
CA PHE A 295 5.58 15.64 21.71
C PHE A 295 6.69 15.04 22.56
N ALA A 296 7.42 15.92 23.23
CA ALA A 296 8.39 15.54 24.23
C ALA A 296 7.71 15.34 25.59
N ILE A 297 7.69 14.09 26.05
CA ILE A 297 7.06 13.64 27.29
C ILE A 297 8.08 13.82 28.43
N GLN A 298 7.93 14.92 29.18
CA GLN A 298 8.93 15.61 30.03
C GLN A 298 9.88 16.53 29.25
N GLY A 299 10.60 17.43 29.96
CA GLY A 299 11.49 18.45 29.38
C GLY A 299 12.91 18.56 29.97
N ALA A 300 13.33 17.69 30.89
CA ALA A 300 14.64 17.78 31.55
C ALA A 300 15.45 16.48 31.40
N GLY A 301 16.70 16.59 30.94
CA GLY A 301 17.64 15.46 30.86
C GLY A 301 17.60 14.62 29.58
N PHE A 302 16.92 15.08 28.52
CA PHE A 302 16.96 14.45 27.21
C PHE A 302 17.10 15.50 26.10
N ASN A 303 17.46 15.04 24.90
CA ASN A 303 17.71 15.92 23.76
C ASN A 303 16.38 16.28 23.07
N THR A 304 15.69 17.31 23.58
CA THR A 304 14.48 17.87 22.97
C THR A 304 14.69 18.37 21.55
N GLU A 305 15.94 18.69 21.17
CA GLU A 305 16.25 19.20 19.84
C GLU A 305 15.92 18.18 18.75
N VAL A 306 16.02 16.87 19.04
CA VAL A 306 15.67 15.81 18.09
C VAL A 306 14.17 15.81 17.80
N VAL A 307 13.33 15.79 18.84
CA VAL A 307 11.86 15.82 18.69
C VAL A 307 11.40 17.11 18.01
N LYS A 308 12.06 18.22 18.36
CA LYS A 308 11.83 19.52 17.71
C LYS A 308 12.15 19.45 16.22
N TYR A 309 13.29 18.85 15.84
CA TYR A 309 13.69 18.70 14.44
C TYR A 309 12.71 17.84 13.65
N VAL A 310 12.25 16.73 14.21
CA VAL A 310 11.21 15.87 13.59
C VAL A 310 9.95 16.70 13.29
N ALA A 311 9.50 17.51 14.25
CA ALA A 311 8.32 18.34 14.08
C ALA A 311 8.50 19.45 13.03
N GLU A 312 9.60 20.21 13.11
CA GLU A 312 9.88 21.32 12.17
C GLU A 312 10.08 20.81 10.74
N THR A 313 10.78 19.69 10.56
CA THR A 313 10.97 19.06 9.26
C THR A 313 9.66 18.56 8.68
N GLY A 314 8.79 17.98 9.51
CA GLY A 314 7.46 17.55 9.13
C GLY A 314 6.45 18.69 8.95
N GLY A 315 6.82 19.95 9.19
CA GLY A 315 5.94 21.11 9.06
C GLY A 315 4.88 21.23 10.17
N GLY A 316 5.05 20.53 11.29
CA GLY A 316 4.17 20.62 12.45
C GLY A 316 4.82 21.33 13.64
N ASN A 317 4.15 21.25 14.80
CA ASN A 317 4.55 21.93 16.02
C ASN A 317 5.26 20.99 17.00
N PHE A 318 6.21 21.55 17.75
CA PHE A 318 6.86 20.91 18.88
C PHE A 318 6.16 21.29 20.20
N TYR A 319 5.91 20.28 21.03
CA TYR A 319 5.27 20.42 22.34
C TYR A 319 6.13 19.79 23.42
N SER A 320 6.22 20.47 24.57
CA SER A 320 6.79 19.90 25.80
C SER A 320 5.66 19.65 26.78
N ILE A 321 5.49 18.39 27.16
CA ILE A 321 4.37 17.89 27.95
C ILE A 321 4.86 17.52 29.34
N ASN A 322 4.19 18.03 30.37
CA ASN A 322 4.50 17.73 31.77
C ASN A 322 3.33 17.09 32.54
N ASP A 323 2.17 16.95 31.90
CA ASP A 323 0.95 16.41 32.50
C ASP A 323 -0.07 15.93 31.43
N THR A 324 -1.04 15.13 31.85
CA THR A 324 -2.08 14.55 30.99
C THR A 324 -3.02 15.55 30.37
N ASP A 325 -3.38 16.61 31.09
CA ASP A 325 -4.34 17.58 30.57
C ASP A 325 -3.73 18.40 29.45
N SER A 326 -2.47 18.80 29.58
CA SER A 326 -1.71 19.45 28.52
C SER A 326 -1.62 18.57 27.26
N LEU A 327 -1.21 17.30 27.38
CA LEU A 327 -1.13 16.40 26.22
C LEU A 327 -2.50 16.21 25.54
N LYS A 328 -3.51 15.91 26.34
CA LYS A 328 -4.87 15.70 25.86
C LYS A 328 -5.42 16.93 25.14
N ASN A 329 -5.23 18.12 25.70
CA ASN A 329 -5.74 19.35 25.12
C ASN A 329 -5.05 19.66 23.78
N GLU A 330 -3.73 19.50 23.69
CA GLU A 330 -3.00 19.74 22.44
C GLU A 330 -3.37 18.74 21.34
N LEU A 331 -3.48 17.44 21.67
CA LEU A 331 -3.90 16.42 20.69
C LEU A 331 -5.32 16.67 20.17
N ARG A 332 -6.24 17.07 21.04
CA ARG A 332 -7.60 17.46 20.65
C ARG A 332 -7.58 18.68 19.74
N GLN A 333 -6.78 19.69 20.09
CA GLN A 333 -6.67 20.91 19.30
C GLN A 333 -6.15 20.61 17.89
N ILE A 334 -5.08 19.80 17.76
CA ILE A 334 -4.55 19.36 16.47
C ILE A 334 -5.63 18.65 15.65
N PHE A 335 -6.39 17.74 16.27
CA PHE A 335 -7.48 17.06 15.56
C PHE A 335 -8.54 18.05 15.05
N TYR A 336 -9.00 18.98 15.88
CA TYR A 336 -10.04 19.94 15.47
C TYR A 336 -9.55 20.94 14.42
N ASP A 337 -8.33 21.44 14.54
CA ASP A 337 -7.75 22.36 13.56
C ASP A 337 -7.55 21.69 12.20
N THR A 338 -7.07 20.44 12.21
CA THR A 338 -6.81 19.67 10.99
C THR A 338 -8.11 19.26 10.29
N SER A 339 -9.08 18.74 11.04
CA SER A 339 -10.36 18.26 10.50
C SER A 339 -11.33 19.39 10.13
N GLY A 340 -11.07 20.59 10.65
CA GLY A 340 -12.00 21.71 10.57
C GLY A 340 -13.32 21.47 11.32
N CYS A 341 -13.43 20.45 12.18
CA CYS A 341 -14.64 20.24 12.97
C CYS A 341 -14.80 21.37 14.02
N PRO A 342 -16.03 21.80 14.34
CA PRO A 342 -16.26 22.71 15.45
C PRO A 342 -15.91 22.00 16.77
N GLU A 343 -15.09 22.63 17.61
CA GLU A 343 -14.76 22.12 18.94
C GLU A 343 -16.05 21.89 19.74
N PRO A 344 -16.23 20.75 20.42
CA PRO A 344 -17.41 20.48 21.21
C PRO A 344 -17.51 21.52 22.31
N THR A 345 -18.56 22.36 22.23
CA THR A 345 -18.80 23.38 23.25
C THR A 345 -19.01 22.67 24.57
N SER A 346 -18.11 22.88 25.54
CA SER A 346 -18.25 22.30 26.87
C SER A 346 -19.65 22.64 27.41
N THR A 347 -20.48 21.63 27.65
CA THR A 347 -21.78 21.87 28.27
C THR A 347 -21.49 22.51 29.63
N PRO A 348 -22.02 23.70 29.95
CA PRO A 348 -21.69 24.37 31.20
C PRO A 348 -22.03 23.41 32.34
N THR A 349 -20.98 22.99 33.06
CA THR A 349 -21.13 22.17 34.25
C THR A 349 -21.97 23.00 35.22
N ASN A 350 -23.13 22.46 35.63
CA ASN A 350 -23.96 23.06 36.67
C ASN A 350 -23.06 23.33 37.88
N THR A 351 -22.66 24.59 38.06
CA THR A 351 -21.96 25.03 39.25
C THR A 351 -22.94 24.82 40.42
N PRO A 352 -22.58 24.05 41.46
CA PRO A 352 -23.38 24.00 42.67
C PRO A 352 -23.60 25.44 43.15
N GLY A 353 -24.86 25.83 43.28
CA GLY A 353 -25.24 27.19 43.65
C GLY A 353 -24.53 27.64 44.93
N PRO A 354 -24.20 28.95 45.06
CA PRO A 354 -23.54 29.46 46.24
C PRO A 354 -24.37 29.14 47.49
N SER A 355 -23.76 28.35 48.39
CA SER A 355 -24.24 28.17 49.75
C SER A 355 -24.30 29.55 50.44
N PRO A 356 -25.38 29.90 51.14
CA PRO A 356 -25.62 31.26 51.61
C PRO A 356 -24.59 31.71 52.66
N THR A 357 -24.00 32.86 52.35
CA THR A 357 -23.45 33.93 53.17
C THR A 357 -23.46 33.75 54.69
N ALA A 358 -22.26 33.77 55.29
CA ALA A 358 -22.06 34.31 56.64
C ALA A 358 -21.47 35.73 56.53
N THR A 359 -22.31 36.71 56.84
CA THR A 359 -22.02 38.13 56.97
C THR A 359 -21.02 38.38 58.09
N ASN A 360 -19.98 39.18 57.85
CA ASN A 360 -19.47 40.14 58.84
C ASN A 360 -18.81 41.35 58.17
N THR A 361 -19.50 42.48 58.35
CA THR A 361 -19.13 43.90 58.33
C THR A 361 -17.71 44.14 58.91
N ALA A 362 -16.83 45.00 58.39
CA ALA A 362 -16.98 46.46 58.36
C ALA A 362 -15.90 47.22 57.54
N MET A 363 -16.35 48.35 56.95
CA MET A 363 -15.80 49.72 56.81
C MET A 363 -14.35 50.03 56.31
N PRO A 364 -14.17 51.20 55.65
CA PRO A 364 -13.20 51.44 54.56
C PRO A 364 -12.03 52.36 54.94
N THR A 365 -11.07 52.55 54.02
CA THR A 365 -10.36 53.84 53.86
C THR A 365 -9.60 53.98 52.52
N THR A 366 -9.93 55.06 51.79
CA THR A 366 -9.10 56.03 51.00
C THR A 366 -8.08 55.53 49.95
N ALA A 367 -8.29 55.81 48.64
CA ALA A 367 -7.90 57.01 47.84
C ALA A 367 -6.66 56.65 46.93
N THR A 368 -6.38 57.13 45.71
CA THR A 368 -6.78 58.28 44.87
C THR A 368 -6.23 58.07 43.43
N ASN A 369 -6.83 58.75 42.43
CA ASN A 369 -6.27 59.33 41.18
C ASN A 369 -5.89 58.49 39.92
N THR A 370 -6.77 58.59 38.90
CA THR A 370 -6.62 59.23 37.57
C THR A 370 -5.30 59.16 36.75
N ALA A 371 -5.37 58.65 35.51
CA ALA A 371 -4.89 59.30 34.26
C ALA A 371 -5.39 58.63 32.96
N MET A 372 -5.48 59.46 31.91
CA MET A 372 -6.11 59.37 30.58
C MET A 372 -5.37 58.48 29.53
N PRO A 373 -5.95 58.25 28.32
CA PRO A 373 -5.58 57.21 27.35
C PRO A 373 -4.49 57.64 26.36
N THR A 374 -3.86 56.67 25.69
CA THR A 374 -2.89 56.90 24.61
C THR A 374 -3.26 56.11 23.35
N ASN A 375 -3.02 56.75 22.19
CA ASN A 375 -3.59 56.50 20.87
C ASN A 375 -3.13 55.23 20.14
N THR A 376 -4.07 54.70 19.35
CA THR A 376 -3.94 53.68 18.30
C THR A 376 -3.14 54.18 17.09
N PRO A 377 -2.16 53.42 16.55
CA PRO A 377 -1.60 53.68 15.23
C PRO A 377 -2.36 52.94 14.12
N THR A 378 -2.56 53.66 13.02
CA THR A 378 -3.18 53.27 11.75
C THR A 378 -2.24 52.36 10.92
N PRO A 379 -2.72 51.28 10.28
CA PRO A 379 -1.89 50.46 9.38
C PRO A 379 -1.84 51.03 7.96
N THR A 380 -0.63 51.01 7.40
CA THR A 380 -0.23 51.43 6.05
C THR A 380 -0.55 50.34 5.02
N ALA A 381 -1.04 50.72 3.84
CA ALA A 381 -1.34 49.82 2.73
C ALA A 381 -0.06 49.33 2.01
N THR A 382 0.03 48.03 1.74
CA THR A 382 1.09 47.39 0.94
C THR A 382 0.53 46.98 -0.43
N ASN A 383 1.27 47.33 -1.49
CA ASN A 383 0.90 47.12 -2.89
C ASN A 383 0.81 45.64 -3.29
N THR A 384 -0.23 45.32 -4.06
CA THR A 384 -0.51 44.01 -4.66
C THR A 384 0.35 43.79 -5.90
N THR A 385 1.11 42.70 -5.97
CA THR A 385 1.78 42.24 -7.20
C THR A 385 0.84 41.36 -8.02
N MET A 386 0.78 41.67 -9.32
CA MET A 386 0.01 41.00 -10.37
C MET A 386 0.41 39.51 -10.53
N PRO A 387 -0.52 38.60 -10.84
CA PRO A 387 -0.21 37.18 -10.99
C PRO A 387 0.62 36.90 -12.25
N THR A 388 1.68 36.14 -12.07
CA THR A 388 2.58 35.63 -13.11
C THR A 388 1.91 34.47 -13.84
N ASN A 389 1.96 34.47 -15.17
CA ASN A 389 1.39 33.41 -16.01
C ASN A 389 2.04 32.04 -15.72
N THR A 390 1.18 31.02 -15.59
CA THR A 390 1.52 29.60 -15.49
C THR A 390 2.36 29.14 -16.69
N PRO A 391 3.47 28.39 -16.49
CA PRO A 391 4.27 27.89 -17.59
C PRO A 391 3.49 26.85 -18.41
N THR A 392 3.55 26.99 -19.73
CA THR A 392 3.06 26.02 -20.71
C THR A 392 3.87 24.73 -20.63
N PRO A 393 3.25 23.53 -20.68
CA PRO A 393 3.99 22.27 -20.69
C PRO A 393 4.95 22.23 -21.88
N THR A 394 6.22 21.96 -21.58
CA THR A 394 7.27 21.84 -22.59
C THR A 394 7.15 20.45 -23.21
N LEU A 395 7.01 20.39 -24.55
CA LEU A 395 6.97 19.14 -25.32
C LEU A 395 8.19 18.28 -24.98
N THR A 396 7.99 16.97 -24.81
CA THR A 396 9.05 15.96 -24.76
C THR A 396 10.04 16.24 -25.88
N PRO A 397 11.36 16.37 -25.59
CA PRO A 397 12.32 16.74 -26.61
C PRO A 397 12.28 15.70 -27.73
N THR A 398 11.91 16.15 -28.92
CA THR A 398 12.10 15.38 -30.15
C THR A 398 13.57 14.91 -30.18
N PRO A 399 13.87 13.63 -30.47
CA PRO A 399 15.24 13.13 -30.52
C PRO A 399 16.10 14.07 -31.36
N SER A 400 17.21 14.56 -30.81
CA SER A 400 18.10 15.49 -31.53
C SER A 400 18.92 14.80 -32.63
N GLY A 401 18.96 13.45 -32.61
CA GLY A 401 19.57 12.62 -33.64
C GLY A 401 18.56 12.04 -34.63
N PRO A 402 19.04 11.40 -35.71
CA PRO A 402 18.21 10.81 -36.75
C PRO A 402 17.33 9.69 -36.20
N TYR A 403 16.07 9.65 -36.62
CA TYR A 403 15.13 8.56 -36.31
C TYR A 403 14.17 8.30 -37.48
N ILE A 404 13.47 7.16 -37.43
CA ILE A 404 12.42 6.80 -38.39
C ILE A 404 11.13 6.42 -37.67
N VAL A 405 10.01 6.53 -38.38
CA VAL A 405 8.67 6.14 -37.95
C VAL A 405 8.06 5.27 -39.04
N LEU A 406 7.54 4.10 -38.67
CA LEU A 406 6.87 3.17 -39.57
C LEU A 406 5.36 3.26 -39.39
N ASN A 407 4.63 3.52 -40.48
CA ASN A 407 3.18 3.60 -40.48
C ASN A 407 2.59 2.59 -41.49
N PRO A 408 2.20 1.39 -41.05
CA PRO A 408 1.56 0.39 -41.91
C PRO A 408 0.12 0.80 -42.26
N ASP A 409 -0.24 0.67 -43.53
CA ASP A 409 -1.61 0.78 -44.03
C ASP A 409 -2.08 -0.59 -44.54
N CYS A 410 -2.83 -1.28 -43.69
CA CYS A 410 -3.40 -2.59 -43.99
C CYS A 410 -4.51 -2.55 -45.05
N SER A 411 -5.05 -1.37 -45.38
CA SER A 411 -6.08 -1.23 -46.42
C SER A 411 -5.49 -1.23 -47.84
N THR A 412 -4.26 -0.69 -47.97
CA THR A 412 -3.55 -0.62 -49.25
C THR A 412 -2.39 -1.62 -49.36
N TYR A 413 -2.13 -2.40 -48.31
CA TYR A 413 -0.96 -3.26 -48.18
C TYR A 413 0.33 -2.48 -48.47
N SER A 414 0.53 -1.37 -47.75
CA SER A 414 1.75 -0.57 -47.88
C SER A 414 2.26 -0.13 -46.51
N ILE A 415 3.55 0.18 -46.41
CA ILE A 415 4.15 0.79 -45.22
C ILE A 415 4.75 2.11 -45.63
N THR A 416 4.42 3.17 -44.89
CA THR A 416 5.08 4.47 -45.03
C THR A 416 6.17 4.63 -43.98
N ILE A 417 7.40 4.75 -44.44
CA ILE A 417 8.59 5.05 -43.64
C ILE A 417 8.81 6.56 -43.67
N THR A 418 8.86 7.20 -42.51
CA THR A 418 9.18 8.63 -42.40
C THR A 418 10.40 8.83 -41.53
N GLY A 419 11.47 9.41 -42.06
CA GLY A 419 12.68 9.74 -41.31
C GLY A 419 12.76 11.21 -40.96
N TYR A 420 13.33 11.54 -39.80
CA TYR A 420 13.51 12.89 -39.29
C TYR A 420 14.93 13.10 -38.75
N ASN A 421 15.41 14.34 -38.76
CA ASN A 421 16.73 14.77 -38.27
C ASN A 421 17.91 14.04 -38.94
N TRP A 422 17.76 13.74 -40.23
CA TRP A 422 18.81 13.11 -41.03
C TRP A 422 19.85 14.15 -41.50
N PRO A 423 21.14 13.77 -41.60
CA PRO A 423 22.17 14.62 -42.20
C PRO A 423 21.82 15.01 -43.64
N ILE A 424 21.81 16.30 -43.96
CA ILE A 424 21.34 16.82 -45.26
C ILE A 424 22.32 16.62 -46.41
N ASP A 425 23.59 16.32 -46.13
CA ASP A 425 24.67 16.20 -47.13
C ASP A 425 24.93 14.74 -47.56
N TYR A 426 23.99 13.83 -47.29
CA TYR A 426 24.15 12.40 -47.54
C TYR A 426 22.88 11.77 -48.11
N ASP A 427 23.06 10.89 -49.10
CA ASP A 427 22.01 10.00 -49.56
C ASP A 427 21.61 9.02 -48.44
N ILE A 428 20.34 8.63 -48.39
CA ILE A 428 19.79 7.69 -47.40
C ILE A 428 19.37 6.40 -48.10
N ASP A 429 20.03 5.30 -47.74
CA ASP A 429 19.68 3.97 -48.17
C ASP A 429 18.65 3.35 -47.21
N LEU A 430 17.53 2.88 -47.77
CA LEU A 430 16.49 2.15 -47.05
C LEU A 430 16.61 0.66 -47.34
N PHE A 431 16.65 -0.15 -46.29
CA PHE A 431 16.69 -1.61 -46.38
C PHE A 431 15.46 -2.24 -45.74
N TRP A 432 15.00 -3.33 -46.34
CA TRP A 432 13.98 -4.24 -45.83
C TRP A 432 14.58 -5.64 -45.69
N ASP A 433 14.64 -6.18 -44.48
CA ASP A 433 15.25 -7.48 -44.18
C ASP A 433 16.62 -7.67 -44.84
N THR A 434 17.47 -6.65 -44.75
CA THR A 434 18.82 -6.56 -45.38
C THR A 434 18.87 -6.26 -46.88
N SER A 435 17.73 -6.24 -47.58
CA SER A 435 17.68 -5.88 -49.00
C SER A 435 17.50 -4.38 -49.17
N LEU A 436 18.39 -3.71 -49.93
CA LEU A 436 18.20 -2.30 -50.30
C LEU A 436 16.92 -2.17 -51.14
N ILE A 437 15.97 -1.37 -50.68
CA ILE A 437 14.67 -1.15 -51.31
C ILE A 437 14.54 0.23 -51.93
N ASP A 438 15.25 1.23 -51.43
CA ASP A 438 15.26 2.58 -52.01
C ASP A 438 16.52 3.35 -51.59
N THR A 439 16.90 4.35 -52.38
CA THR A 439 17.93 5.34 -52.04
C THR A 439 17.34 6.74 -52.26
N ILE A 440 17.40 7.56 -51.21
CA ILE A 440 16.89 8.93 -51.21
C ILE A 440 18.09 9.85 -51.38
N ASP A 441 18.17 10.51 -52.53
CA ASP A 441 19.26 11.45 -52.86
C ASP A 441 19.25 12.65 -51.90
N ASP A 442 20.43 13.14 -51.52
CA ASP A 442 20.61 14.27 -50.60
C ASP A 442 19.84 15.54 -51.04
N SER A 443 19.60 15.70 -52.33
CA SER A 443 18.79 16.80 -52.87
C SER A 443 17.27 16.62 -52.68
N GLU A 444 16.80 15.43 -52.30
CA GLU A 444 15.39 15.09 -52.12
C GLU A 444 14.92 15.12 -50.65
N HIS A 445 15.82 15.34 -49.70
CA HIS A 445 15.47 15.43 -48.29
C HIS A 445 16.21 16.58 -47.59
N GLU A 446 15.47 17.47 -46.93
CA GLU A 446 16.06 18.53 -46.10
C GLU A 446 16.18 18.04 -44.64
N GLY A 447 16.71 16.82 -44.47
CA GLY A 447 16.83 16.13 -43.19
C GLY A 447 15.55 15.46 -42.70
N THR A 448 14.51 15.44 -43.53
CA THR A 448 13.28 14.66 -43.34
C THR A 448 12.89 14.02 -44.66
N PHE A 449 12.48 12.75 -44.63
CA PHE A 449 12.03 12.02 -45.82
C PHE A 449 10.78 11.20 -45.52
N SER A 450 10.02 10.87 -46.57
CA SER A 450 8.91 9.92 -46.49
C SER A 450 8.88 9.04 -47.72
N ARG A 451 8.75 7.72 -47.52
CA ARG A 451 8.70 6.71 -48.57
C ARG A 451 7.66 5.66 -48.25
N THR A 452 6.81 5.36 -49.24
CA THR A 452 5.79 4.31 -49.13
C THR A 452 6.22 3.11 -49.94
N ILE A 453 6.33 1.95 -49.30
CA ILE A 453 6.72 0.68 -49.93
C ILE A 453 5.50 -0.25 -49.94
N PRO A 454 5.19 -0.89 -51.08
CA PRO A 454 4.15 -1.90 -51.13
C PRO A 454 4.59 -3.18 -50.40
N CYS A 455 3.71 -3.71 -49.56
CA CYS A 455 3.88 -4.98 -48.86
C CYS A 455 3.13 -6.08 -49.60
N ASN A 456 3.79 -7.18 -49.95
CA ASN A 456 3.12 -8.30 -50.58
C ASN A 456 2.50 -9.23 -49.53
N ARG A 457 1.36 -9.87 -49.85
CA ARG A 457 0.61 -10.77 -48.93
C ARG A 457 1.44 -11.96 -48.42
N ASP A 458 2.51 -12.32 -49.13
CA ASP A 458 3.38 -13.44 -48.79
C ASP A 458 4.49 -13.06 -47.77
N GLN A 459 4.52 -11.80 -47.32
CA GLN A 459 5.46 -11.27 -46.32
C GLN A 459 4.79 -11.14 -44.94
N SER A 460 4.08 -12.19 -44.50
CA SER A 460 3.61 -12.21 -43.10
C SER A 460 4.77 -12.62 -42.20
N GLY A 461 5.05 -11.84 -41.16
CA GLY A 461 6.19 -12.09 -40.28
C GLY A 461 6.83 -10.82 -39.73
N LEU A 462 7.89 -11.01 -38.93
CA LEU A 462 8.74 -9.93 -38.44
C LEU A 462 9.70 -9.50 -39.55
N HIS A 463 9.76 -8.19 -39.77
CA HIS A 463 10.61 -7.56 -40.75
C HIS A 463 11.44 -6.45 -40.12
N THR A 464 12.67 -6.26 -40.62
CA THR A 464 13.58 -5.22 -40.15
C THR A 464 13.73 -4.14 -41.20
N VAL A 465 13.40 -2.90 -40.83
CA VAL A 465 13.66 -1.70 -41.64
C VAL A 465 14.93 -1.02 -41.15
N VAL A 466 15.86 -0.75 -42.06
CA VAL A 466 17.05 0.05 -41.77
C VAL A 466 17.04 1.28 -42.66
N ALA A 467 17.30 2.45 -42.09
CA ALA A 467 17.71 3.62 -42.84
C ALA A 467 19.17 3.91 -42.49
N GLU A 468 20.02 4.20 -43.46
CA GLU A 468 21.42 4.59 -43.21
C GLU A 468 21.94 5.57 -44.26
N THR A 469 22.79 6.50 -43.83
CA THR A 469 23.45 7.45 -44.74
C THR A 469 24.59 6.79 -45.50
N GLN A 470 24.65 6.97 -46.82
CA GLN A 470 25.75 6.44 -47.62
C GLN A 470 27.09 7.07 -47.20
N SER A 471 27.99 6.26 -46.63
CA SER A 471 29.28 6.72 -46.11
C SER A 471 29.19 7.78 -44.99
N GLY A 472 28.01 7.99 -44.41
CA GLY A 472 27.75 8.93 -43.33
C GLY A 472 27.63 8.26 -41.96
N PRO A 473 27.46 9.04 -40.89
CA PRO A 473 27.45 8.53 -39.52
C PRO A 473 26.10 7.99 -39.03
N ALA A 474 25.01 8.20 -39.79
CA ALA A 474 23.66 7.94 -39.33
C ALA A 474 23.14 6.57 -39.80
N ARG A 475 22.70 5.75 -38.85
CA ARG A 475 22.05 4.46 -39.09
C ARG A 475 20.98 4.22 -38.05
N VAL A 476 19.76 3.94 -38.49
CA VAL A 476 18.60 3.66 -37.63
C VAL A 476 17.98 2.35 -38.07
N THR A 477 17.67 1.48 -37.11
CA THR A 477 17.06 0.17 -37.35
C THR A 477 15.78 0.07 -36.54
N GLN A 478 14.69 -0.38 -37.17
CA GLN A 478 13.40 -0.57 -36.54
C GLN A 478 12.71 -1.83 -37.09
N ASP A 479 12.22 -2.67 -36.18
CA ASP A 479 11.49 -3.88 -36.54
C ASP A 479 9.97 -3.62 -36.61
N ILE A 480 9.29 -4.32 -37.53
CA ILE A 480 7.84 -4.26 -37.73
C ILE A 480 7.29 -5.64 -38.07
N PHE A 481 6.14 -6.00 -37.49
CA PHE A 481 5.44 -7.24 -37.82
C PHE A 481 4.29 -6.96 -38.79
N ILE A 482 4.26 -7.67 -39.92
CA ILE A 482 3.15 -7.59 -40.90
C ILE A 482 2.27 -8.83 -40.76
N SER A 483 0.97 -8.64 -40.59
CA SER A 483 -0.04 -9.71 -40.58
C SER A 483 -1.02 -9.56 -41.75
N CYS A 484 -1.06 -10.53 -42.66
CA CYS A 484 -1.95 -10.52 -43.83
C CYS A 484 -2.99 -11.66 -43.81
N SER A 485 -3.85 -11.75 -42.78
CA SER A 485 -4.95 -12.71 -42.72
C SER A 485 -6.31 -12.05 -43.05
N GLY A 486 -6.56 -11.81 -44.34
CA GLY A 486 -7.86 -11.38 -44.84
C GLY A 486 -8.64 -12.52 -45.50
N SER A 487 -9.58 -13.15 -44.78
CA SER A 487 -10.66 -13.91 -45.41
C SER A 487 -12.02 -13.32 -45.02
N THR A 488 -12.79 -12.92 -46.04
CA THR A 488 -14.14 -12.34 -45.92
C THR A 488 -15.17 -13.38 -45.45
N PRO A 489 -16.14 -13.03 -44.60
CA PRO A 489 -17.15 -13.98 -44.10
C PRO A 489 -18.17 -14.38 -45.18
N PRO A 490 -18.64 -15.64 -45.23
CA PRO A 490 -19.68 -16.07 -46.15
C PRO A 490 -21.08 -15.59 -45.70
N PRO A 491 -22.04 -15.44 -46.63
CA PRO A 491 -23.34 -14.85 -46.34
C PRO A 491 -24.22 -15.77 -45.48
N ILE A 492 -24.88 -15.18 -44.48
CA ILE A 492 -25.77 -15.83 -43.51
C ILE A 492 -27.03 -16.39 -44.22
N PRO A 493 -27.35 -17.70 -44.10
CA PRO A 493 -28.64 -18.24 -44.51
C PRO A 493 -29.71 -18.05 -43.39
N PRO A 494 -31.01 -18.00 -43.75
CA PRO A 494 -32.06 -17.58 -42.83
C PRO A 494 -32.40 -18.64 -41.78
N ILE A 495 -32.65 -18.15 -40.57
CA ILE A 495 -32.98 -18.88 -39.33
C ILE A 495 -34.30 -19.65 -39.48
N PRO A 496 -34.35 -20.98 -39.24
CA PRO A 496 -35.61 -21.70 -39.06
C PRO A 496 -36.03 -21.78 -37.59
N THR A 497 -37.36 -21.72 -37.42
CA THR A 497 -38.14 -21.61 -36.20
C THR A 497 -38.04 -22.83 -35.26
N ILE A 498 -38.07 -22.54 -33.96
CA ILE A 498 -37.98 -23.47 -32.82
C ILE A 498 -39.02 -24.61 -32.88
N GLY A 499 -38.53 -25.85 -32.81
CA GLY A 499 -39.29 -27.07 -32.50
C GLY A 499 -38.74 -27.73 -31.21
N PRO A 500 -39.51 -28.59 -30.52
CA PRO A 500 -39.23 -29.00 -29.15
C PRO A 500 -37.98 -29.87 -29.02
N SER A 501 -37.27 -29.62 -27.91
CA SER A 501 -36.05 -30.27 -27.41
C SER A 501 -35.91 -31.74 -27.80
N PRO A 502 -34.84 -32.13 -28.53
CA PRO A 502 -34.47 -33.53 -28.64
C PRO A 502 -33.99 -34.03 -27.28
N THR A 503 -34.44 -35.24 -26.95
CA THR A 503 -34.00 -36.07 -25.84
C THR A 503 -32.50 -36.30 -25.94
N LEU A 504 -31.76 -36.04 -24.85
CA LEU A 504 -30.32 -36.25 -24.76
C LEU A 504 -29.98 -37.71 -25.11
N GLU A 505 -29.27 -37.88 -26.21
CA GLU A 505 -28.53 -39.09 -26.56
C GLU A 505 -27.48 -39.33 -25.45
N PRO A 506 -27.26 -40.57 -24.98
CA PRO A 506 -26.30 -40.82 -23.92
C PRO A 506 -24.90 -40.45 -24.43
N THR A 507 -24.33 -39.41 -23.85
CA THR A 507 -22.95 -38.98 -24.04
C THR A 507 -22.05 -40.22 -23.91
N PRO A 508 -21.12 -40.47 -24.84
CA PRO A 508 -20.15 -41.55 -24.68
C PRO A 508 -19.49 -41.40 -23.31
N SER A 509 -19.45 -42.48 -22.53
CA SER A 509 -18.77 -42.54 -21.24
C SER A 509 -17.27 -42.31 -21.49
N LEU A 510 -16.85 -41.05 -21.44
CA LEU A 510 -15.45 -40.68 -21.42
C LEU A 510 -14.86 -41.34 -20.17
N THR A 511 -13.90 -42.23 -20.37
CA THR A 511 -13.26 -42.98 -19.29
C THR A 511 -12.00 -42.23 -18.90
N GLY A 512 -11.92 -41.77 -17.65
CA GLY A 512 -10.82 -40.95 -17.15
C GLY A 512 -11.20 -39.48 -16.93
N LYS A 513 -10.18 -38.66 -16.69
CA LYS A 513 -10.29 -37.20 -16.51
C LYS A 513 -10.49 -36.52 -17.86
N ASP A 514 -11.29 -35.46 -17.90
CA ASP A 514 -11.52 -34.65 -19.11
C ASP A 514 -11.99 -33.26 -18.70
N LEU A 515 -11.11 -32.27 -18.84
CA LEU A 515 -11.31 -30.85 -18.66
C LEU A 515 -11.79 -30.25 -19.99
N VAL A 516 -12.64 -29.24 -19.89
CA VAL A 516 -13.12 -28.53 -21.06
C VAL A 516 -13.38 -27.07 -20.75
N MET A 517 -13.06 -26.23 -21.72
CA MET A 517 -13.53 -24.86 -21.80
C MET A 517 -14.87 -24.82 -22.55
N VAL A 518 -15.96 -24.69 -21.79
CA VAL A 518 -17.33 -24.84 -22.33
C VAL A 518 -17.76 -23.62 -23.16
N ASP A 519 -17.30 -22.43 -22.78
CA ASP A 519 -17.72 -21.14 -23.35
C ASP A 519 -16.52 -20.26 -23.70
N SER A 520 -16.73 -19.22 -24.53
CA SER A 520 -15.73 -18.16 -24.71
C SER A 520 -15.51 -17.38 -23.39
N PRO A 521 -14.32 -16.79 -23.16
CA PRO A 521 -14.10 -15.89 -22.04
C PRO A 521 -15.14 -14.76 -22.01
N GLU A 522 -15.43 -14.24 -20.82
CA GLU A 522 -16.34 -13.12 -20.61
C GLU A 522 -15.55 -11.95 -20.01
N LEU A 523 -15.44 -10.83 -20.74
CA LEU A 523 -14.84 -9.60 -20.21
C LEU A 523 -15.75 -8.97 -19.16
N ILE A 524 -15.25 -8.82 -17.93
CA ILE A 524 -16.01 -8.21 -16.83
C ILE A 524 -15.54 -6.79 -16.48
N THR A 525 -14.33 -6.39 -16.86
CA THR A 525 -13.88 -4.99 -16.73
C THR A 525 -14.58 -4.11 -17.76
N GLN A 526 -15.53 -3.27 -17.32
CA GLN A 526 -16.20 -2.26 -18.15
C GLN A 526 -16.41 -0.94 -17.38
N PRO A 527 -16.23 0.23 -18.01
CA PRO A 527 -15.69 0.45 -19.35
C PRO A 527 -14.17 0.17 -19.43
N ILE A 528 -13.63 -0.09 -20.62
CA ILE A 528 -12.18 -0.22 -20.84
C ILE A 528 -11.60 1.21 -20.88
N GLN A 529 -11.47 1.83 -19.71
CA GLN A 529 -10.98 3.19 -19.53
C GLN A 529 -9.58 3.18 -18.95
N GLY A 530 -8.54 3.36 -19.77
CA GLY A 530 -7.18 3.61 -19.26
C GLY A 530 -6.61 2.56 -18.30
N SER A 531 -7.28 1.42 -18.10
CA SER A 531 -6.84 0.35 -17.22
C SER A 531 -5.72 -0.38 -17.91
N ILE A 532 -4.56 -0.41 -17.26
CA ILE A 532 -3.49 -1.33 -17.60
C ILE A 532 -3.93 -2.79 -17.39
N SER A 533 -4.96 -3.08 -16.59
CA SER A 533 -5.40 -4.45 -16.28
C SER A 533 -6.83 -4.77 -16.75
N LEU A 534 -7.06 -6.00 -17.23
CA LEU A 534 -8.37 -6.52 -17.65
C LEU A 534 -8.71 -7.82 -16.92
N ASP A 535 -9.93 -7.94 -16.41
CA ASP A 535 -10.43 -9.16 -15.80
C ASP A 535 -11.41 -9.88 -16.73
N PHE A 536 -11.23 -11.20 -16.85
CA PHE A 536 -12.12 -12.08 -17.57
C PHE A 536 -12.63 -13.20 -16.66
N ASN A 537 -13.90 -13.54 -16.81
CA ASN A 537 -14.42 -14.81 -16.32
C ASN A 537 -14.21 -15.90 -17.36
N VAL A 538 -13.67 -17.03 -16.93
CA VAL A 538 -13.58 -18.26 -17.72
C VAL A 538 -14.26 -19.41 -16.98
N ARG A 539 -14.99 -20.26 -17.71
CA ARG A 539 -15.69 -21.41 -17.14
C ARG A 539 -15.00 -22.70 -17.58
N ILE A 540 -14.47 -23.43 -16.60
CA ILE A 540 -13.94 -24.78 -16.78
C ILE A 540 -14.94 -25.82 -16.26
N THR A 541 -14.95 -27.00 -16.87
CA THR A 541 -15.74 -28.16 -16.41
C THR A 541 -14.93 -29.44 -16.51
N ASN A 542 -15.01 -30.31 -15.51
CA ASN A 542 -14.55 -31.70 -15.62
C ASN A 542 -15.73 -32.56 -16.12
N ILE A 543 -15.72 -32.93 -17.40
CA ILE A 543 -16.72 -33.80 -18.03
C ILE A 543 -16.33 -35.28 -18.00
N GLY A 544 -15.16 -35.60 -17.44
CA GLY A 544 -14.70 -36.95 -17.21
C GLY A 544 -15.47 -37.69 -16.11
N ASP A 545 -15.19 -38.98 -15.96
CA ASP A 545 -15.80 -39.84 -14.94
C ASP A 545 -14.96 -39.98 -13.66
N SER A 546 -13.89 -39.19 -13.54
CA SER A 546 -12.90 -39.24 -12.47
C SER A 546 -12.60 -37.84 -11.89
N ASP A 547 -12.38 -37.75 -10.59
CA ASP A 547 -11.96 -36.52 -9.90
C ASP A 547 -10.56 -36.08 -10.36
N ILE A 548 -10.31 -34.77 -10.37
CA ILE A 548 -8.98 -34.18 -10.58
C ILE A 548 -8.49 -33.68 -9.23
N ASP A 549 -7.53 -34.41 -8.66
CA ASP A 549 -6.94 -34.13 -7.35
C ASP A 549 -5.59 -33.41 -7.47
N GLU A 550 -5.06 -33.27 -8.69
CA GLU A 550 -3.84 -32.55 -8.98
C GLU A 550 -4.12 -31.07 -9.30
N GLN A 551 -3.12 -30.23 -9.01
CA GLN A 551 -3.15 -28.84 -9.47
C GLN A 551 -2.94 -28.77 -10.98
N PHE A 552 -3.75 -27.95 -11.65
CA PHE A 552 -3.59 -27.59 -13.06
C PHE A 552 -3.77 -26.08 -13.26
N PHE A 553 -3.44 -25.57 -14.44
CA PHE A 553 -3.45 -24.14 -14.74
C PHE A 553 -4.46 -23.81 -15.84
N VAL A 554 -5.08 -22.65 -15.71
CA VAL A 554 -5.98 -22.08 -16.71
C VAL A 554 -5.40 -20.74 -17.16
N ASP A 555 -5.21 -20.58 -18.46
CA ASP A 555 -4.52 -19.44 -19.06
C ASP A 555 -5.43 -18.68 -20.02
N LEU A 556 -5.16 -17.39 -20.16
CA LEU A 556 -5.71 -16.51 -21.17
C LEU A 556 -4.65 -16.14 -22.19
N TYR A 557 -5.09 -15.99 -23.43
CA TYR A 557 -4.28 -15.62 -24.57
C TYR A 557 -5.00 -14.49 -25.31
N ILE A 558 -4.29 -13.39 -25.54
CA ILE A 558 -4.75 -12.30 -26.39
C ILE A 558 -3.96 -12.39 -27.69
N ASP A 559 -4.68 -12.47 -28.81
CA ASP A 559 -4.13 -12.52 -30.16
C ASP A 559 -2.97 -13.51 -30.34
N PRO A 560 -3.14 -14.79 -29.95
CA PRO A 560 -2.08 -15.77 -30.10
C PRO A 560 -1.68 -15.91 -31.58
N THR A 561 -0.39 -15.70 -31.85
CA THR A 561 0.24 -15.81 -33.17
C THR A 561 0.36 -17.26 -33.65
N VAL A 562 0.42 -18.21 -32.72
CA VAL A 562 0.50 -19.65 -33.00
C VAL A 562 -0.52 -20.38 -32.14
N MET A 563 -1.33 -21.25 -32.75
CA MET A 563 -2.26 -22.13 -32.04
C MET A 563 -2.23 -23.52 -32.66
N PHE A 564 -2.19 -24.55 -31.81
CA PHE A 564 -2.37 -25.93 -32.18
C PHE A 564 -3.76 -26.41 -31.78
N THR A 565 -4.16 -27.58 -32.28
CA THR A 565 -5.48 -28.14 -31.98
C THR A 565 -5.66 -28.56 -30.52
N THR A 566 -4.56 -28.80 -29.81
CA THR A 566 -4.58 -29.26 -28.41
C THR A 566 -3.94 -28.27 -27.44
N TYR A 567 -3.24 -27.25 -27.94
CA TYR A 567 -2.63 -26.24 -27.05
C TYR A 567 -2.31 -24.93 -27.74
N ILE A 568 -2.18 -23.89 -26.93
CA ILE A 568 -1.55 -22.63 -27.31
C ILE A 568 -0.17 -22.57 -26.63
N PRO A 569 0.93 -22.29 -27.37
CA PRO A 569 2.26 -22.19 -26.79
C PRO A 569 2.29 -21.28 -25.59
N ILE A 570 2.90 -21.78 -24.53
CA ILE A 570 2.78 -21.18 -23.22
C ILE A 570 3.48 -19.84 -23.07
N SER A 571 4.45 -19.58 -23.95
CA SER A 571 5.09 -18.29 -24.13
C SER A 571 4.12 -17.18 -24.58
N GLN A 572 2.91 -17.52 -25.02
CA GLN A 572 1.88 -16.57 -25.45
C GLN A 572 0.80 -16.32 -24.39
N SER A 573 0.92 -16.93 -23.21
CA SER A 573 -0.01 -16.69 -22.10
C SER A 573 0.15 -15.26 -21.58
N VAL A 574 -0.97 -14.55 -21.42
CA VAL A 574 -1.01 -13.16 -20.94
C VAL A 574 -1.65 -13.01 -19.56
N GLY A 575 -2.27 -14.08 -19.05
CA GLY A 575 -2.87 -14.16 -17.73
C GLY A 575 -3.15 -15.62 -17.39
N PHE A 576 -3.04 -16.00 -16.13
CA PHE A 576 -3.29 -17.38 -15.72
C PHE A 576 -3.75 -17.47 -14.27
N THR A 577 -4.27 -18.64 -13.91
CA THR A 577 -4.65 -19.03 -12.56
C THR A 577 -4.36 -20.50 -12.32
N ALA A 578 -3.91 -20.87 -11.13
CA ALA A 578 -3.86 -22.26 -10.72
C ALA A 578 -5.23 -22.71 -10.18
N VAL A 579 -5.53 -23.99 -10.32
CA VAL A 579 -6.72 -24.66 -9.79
C VAL A 579 -6.24 -25.89 -9.04
N ALA A 580 -6.50 -25.97 -7.74
CA ALA A 580 -5.99 -27.04 -6.86
C ALA A 580 -6.65 -28.42 -7.11
N GLY A 581 -7.64 -28.50 -7.99
CA GLY A 581 -8.41 -29.71 -8.30
C GLY A 581 -9.84 -29.37 -8.75
N LEU A 582 -10.51 -30.33 -9.40
CA LEU A 582 -11.88 -30.19 -9.87
C LEU A 582 -12.62 -31.55 -9.84
N PRO A 583 -13.63 -31.73 -8.97
CA PRO A 583 -14.38 -32.99 -8.88
C PRO A 583 -15.09 -33.37 -10.18
N MET A 584 -15.37 -34.65 -10.35
CA MET A 584 -16.09 -35.18 -11.51
C MET A 584 -17.43 -34.46 -11.72
N GLY A 585 -17.71 -34.05 -12.95
CA GLY A 585 -18.93 -33.32 -13.31
C GLY A 585 -19.04 -31.90 -12.76
N ALA A 586 -18.04 -31.39 -12.04
CA ALA A 586 -18.06 -30.05 -11.48
C ALA A 586 -17.60 -29.00 -12.51
N SER A 587 -18.19 -27.80 -12.41
CA SER A 587 -17.73 -26.61 -13.12
C SER A 587 -17.23 -25.56 -12.15
N LYS A 588 -16.24 -24.77 -12.58
CA LYS A 588 -15.75 -23.61 -11.83
C LYS A 588 -15.64 -22.41 -12.75
N VAL A 589 -16.10 -21.25 -12.26
CA VAL A 589 -15.85 -19.96 -12.92
C VAL A 589 -14.65 -19.34 -12.23
N LEU A 590 -13.67 -18.93 -13.03
CA LEU A 590 -12.43 -18.34 -12.58
C LEU A 590 -12.35 -16.91 -13.11
N THR A 591 -11.99 -15.97 -12.25
CA THR A 591 -11.62 -14.63 -12.69
C THR A 591 -10.10 -14.62 -12.92
N ILE A 592 -9.69 -14.31 -14.14
CA ILE A 592 -8.28 -14.20 -14.54
C ILE A 592 -8.00 -12.76 -14.94
N THR A 593 -7.04 -12.17 -14.25
CA THR A 593 -6.54 -10.83 -14.51
C THR A 593 -5.41 -10.86 -15.54
N VAL A 594 -5.54 -10.04 -16.57
CA VAL A 594 -4.53 -9.75 -17.59
C VAL A 594 -3.92 -8.39 -17.25
N PRO A 595 -2.74 -8.34 -16.59
CA PRO A 595 -2.22 -7.15 -15.93
C PRO A 595 -1.79 -6.02 -16.87
N PHE A 596 -1.67 -6.31 -18.17
CA PHE A 596 -1.32 -5.32 -19.21
C PHE A 596 -2.42 -5.14 -20.26
N GLY A 597 -3.59 -5.74 -20.04
CA GLY A 597 -4.74 -5.64 -20.94
C GLY A 597 -4.37 -5.92 -22.40
N PHE A 598 -4.65 -4.95 -23.29
CA PHE A 598 -4.30 -5.03 -24.71
C PHE A 598 -2.96 -4.33 -25.06
N ASN A 599 -2.12 -4.00 -24.08
CA ASN A 599 -0.84 -3.29 -24.28
C ASN A 599 -0.96 -1.96 -25.05
N GLY A 600 -2.10 -1.27 -24.94
CA GLY A 600 -2.36 -0.02 -25.65
C GLY A 600 -2.48 -0.18 -27.17
N LEU A 601 -2.60 -1.41 -27.68
CA LEU A 601 -2.89 -1.66 -29.09
C LEU A 601 -4.36 -1.28 -29.36
N PRO A 602 -4.64 -0.34 -30.26
CA PRO A 602 -6.00 -0.06 -30.69
C PRO A 602 -6.46 -1.13 -31.69
N GLY A 603 -7.76 -1.44 -31.67
CA GLY A 603 -8.40 -2.30 -32.67
C GLY A 603 -9.04 -3.56 -32.08
N PRO A 604 -9.54 -4.45 -32.96
CA PRO A 604 -10.21 -5.66 -32.52
C PRO A 604 -9.21 -6.67 -31.95
N HIS A 605 -9.54 -7.26 -30.81
CA HIS A 605 -8.73 -8.29 -30.15
C HIS A 605 -9.51 -9.59 -30.01
N THR A 606 -8.80 -10.70 -30.11
CA THR A 606 -9.31 -12.05 -29.86
C THR A 606 -8.75 -12.59 -28.55
N VAL A 607 -9.64 -13.06 -27.68
CA VAL A 607 -9.27 -13.64 -26.38
C VAL A 607 -9.67 -15.11 -26.34
N TYR A 608 -8.70 -15.97 -26.03
CA TYR A 608 -8.90 -17.39 -25.81
C TYR A 608 -8.59 -17.73 -24.36
N GLY A 609 -9.31 -18.69 -23.80
CA GLY A 609 -8.91 -19.36 -22.59
C GLY A 609 -8.48 -20.79 -22.89
N MET A 610 -7.48 -21.29 -22.17
CA MET A 610 -7.05 -22.69 -22.24
C MET A 610 -7.00 -23.27 -20.83
N VAL A 611 -7.67 -24.38 -20.60
CA VAL A 611 -7.47 -25.20 -19.40
C VAL A 611 -6.33 -26.17 -19.62
N ASP A 612 -5.64 -26.52 -18.56
CA ASP A 612 -4.51 -27.45 -18.56
C ASP A 612 -3.30 -27.02 -19.42
N SER A 613 -2.91 -25.77 -19.25
CA SER A 613 -2.06 -25.04 -20.20
C SER A 613 -0.55 -25.35 -20.15
N LEU A 614 -0.03 -25.86 -19.03
CA LEU A 614 1.41 -25.76 -18.69
C LEU A 614 2.30 -26.78 -19.42
N ASP A 615 1.73 -27.85 -19.99
CA ASP A 615 2.46 -28.90 -20.74
C ASP A 615 1.76 -29.27 -22.06
N GLY A 616 1.11 -28.30 -22.70
CA GLY A 616 0.28 -28.54 -23.90
C GLY A 616 0.97 -29.24 -25.08
N GLN A 617 2.31 -29.24 -25.14
CA GLN A 617 3.07 -30.01 -26.15
C GLN A 617 3.04 -31.53 -25.92
N ASN A 618 2.82 -31.97 -24.67
CA ASN A 618 2.80 -33.37 -24.26
C ASN A 618 1.41 -33.86 -23.83
N GLY A 619 0.35 -33.10 -24.14
CA GLY A 619 -1.03 -33.45 -23.77
C GLY A 619 -1.39 -33.02 -22.35
N GLY A 620 -1.05 -31.78 -21.98
CA GLY A 620 -1.54 -31.19 -20.74
C GLY A 620 -0.77 -31.62 -19.48
N GLN A 621 -1.00 -30.91 -18.37
CA GLN A 621 -0.50 -31.31 -17.04
C GLN A 621 -1.33 -32.45 -16.46
N ILE A 622 -2.61 -32.49 -16.80
CA ILE A 622 -3.53 -33.57 -16.49
C ILE A 622 -3.56 -34.47 -17.71
N ASN A 623 -3.36 -35.77 -17.50
CA ASN A 623 -3.52 -36.72 -18.60
C ASN A 623 -5.01 -36.96 -18.82
N GLU A 624 -5.55 -36.37 -19.89
CA GLU A 624 -6.98 -36.39 -20.17
C GLU A 624 -7.34 -37.39 -21.27
N SER A 625 -8.63 -37.72 -21.35
CA SER A 625 -9.14 -38.56 -22.44
C SER A 625 -9.26 -37.80 -23.76
N ASN A 626 -9.32 -36.46 -23.72
CA ASN A 626 -9.39 -35.59 -24.87
C ASN A 626 -8.63 -34.28 -24.60
N GLU A 627 -7.66 -33.95 -25.44
CA GLU A 627 -6.85 -32.73 -25.32
C GLU A 627 -7.34 -31.62 -26.26
N THR A 628 -8.30 -31.90 -27.14
CA THR A 628 -8.71 -30.97 -28.21
C THR A 628 -9.80 -29.98 -27.79
N ASN A 629 -10.37 -30.19 -26.61
CA ASN A 629 -11.45 -29.40 -25.98
C ASN A 629 -10.93 -28.50 -24.85
N ASN A 630 -9.60 -28.43 -24.67
CA ASN A 630 -8.96 -27.60 -23.66
C ASN A 630 -8.93 -26.11 -24.03
N ILE A 631 -9.13 -25.76 -25.31
CA ILE A 631 -9.14 -24.37 -25.79
C ILE A 631 -10.59 -23.89 -26.00
N SER A 632 -10.91 -22.71 -25.49
CA SER A 632 -12.22 -22.08 -25.64
C SER A 632 -12.50 -21.63 -27.09
N SER A 633 -13.77 -21.33 -27.37
CA SER A 633 -14.09 -20.45 -28.50
C SER A 633 -13.54 -19.02 -28.25
N PRO A 634 -13.18 -18.25 -29.30
CA PRO A 634 -12.68 -16.90 -29.13
C PRO A 634 -13.76 -15.92 -28.66
N LEU A 635 -13.39 -15.03 -27.74
CA LEU A 635 -14.10 -13.78 -27.49
C LEU A 635 -13.52 -12.69 -28.41
N THR A 636 -14.36 -11.97 -29.15
CA THR A 636 -13.93 -10.82 -29.96
C THR A 636 -14.30 -9.51 -29.27
N ILE A 637 -13.31 -8.66 -28.99
CA ILE A 637 -13.47 -7.31 -28.45
C ILE A 637 -13.33 -6.30 -29.59
N THR A 638 -14.14 -5.25 -29.62
CA THR A 638 -14.18 -4.24 -30.69
C THR A 638 -14.14 -2.81 -30.12
N ASP A 639 -14.02 -1.81 -31.00
CA ASP A 639 -13.84 -0.38 -30.66
C ASP A 639 -14.94 0.22 -29.76
N ASP A 640 -16.11 -0.43 -29.66
CA ASP A 640 -17.23 0.00 -28.81
C ASP A 640 -16.91 -0.01 -27.29
N TYR A 641 -15.75 -0.57 -26.90
CA TYR A 641 -15.34 -0.70 -25.50
C TYR A 641 -14.39 0.40 -24.99
N PHE A 642 -13.84 1.27 -25.85
CA PHE A 642 -12.75 2.20 -25.50
C PHE A 642 -13.19 3.68 -25.33
N TYR A 643 -12.65 4.37 -24.32
CA TYR A 643 -12.71 5.85 -24.16
C TYR A 643 -11.28 6.44 -24.05
N PRO A 644 -11.05 7.71 -24.46
CA PRO A 644 -9.70 8.30 -24.50
C PRO A 644 -9.06 8.42 -23.09
N THR A 645 -7.80 8.02 -22.98
CA THR A 645 -7.04 7.89 -21.72
C THR A 645 -6.16 9.14 -21.46
N PRO A 646 -6.04 9.62 -20.20
CA PRO A 646 -5.10 10.67 -19.82
C PRO A 646 -3.63 10.20 -19.79
N THR A 647 -2.71 11.16 -19.94
CA THR A 647 -1.26 10.99 -20.17
C THR A 647 -0.52 10.23 -19.05
N PRO A 648 0.38 9.27 -19.36
CA PRO A 648 1.07 8.45 -18.37
C PRO A 648 2.17 9.21 -17.60
N SER A 649 2.38 8.81 -16.34
CA SER A 649 3.51 9.18 -15.48
C SER A 649 4.68 8.20 -15.66
N SER A 650 5.91 8.68 -15.63
CA SER A 650 7.14 7.96 -15.99
C SER A 650 7.58 6.91 -14.96
N THR A 651 7.97 5.73 -15.45
CA THR A 651 8.62 4.64 -14.72
C THR A 651 10.08 5.01 -14.35
N PRO A 652 10.56 4.74 -13.11
CA PRO A 652 11.95 5.02 -12.73
C PRO A 652 12.97 4.06 -13.37
N ASP A 653 14.18 4.60 -13.54
CA ASP A 653 15.32 4.04 -14.25
C ASP A 653 16.00 2.89 -13.49
N SER A 654 16.37 1.81 -14.20
CA SER A 654 16.97 0.58 -13.65
C SER A 654 18.49 0.54 -13.92
N SER A 655 19.26 1.13 -13.01
CA SER A 655 20.72 1.33 -13.18
C SER A 655 21.61 0.33 -12.42
N GLY A 656 21.07 -0.76 -11.86
CA GLY A 656 21.85 -1.74 -11.10
C GLY A 656 22.64 -2.73 -11.96
N THR A 657 23.59 -3.45 -11.35
CA THR A 657 24.42 -4.47 -12.04
C THR A 657 24.51 -5.81 -11.29
N GLN A 658 23.75 -6.00 -10.21
CA GLN A 658 23.84 -7.19 -9.35
C GLN A 658 22.63 -8.11 -9.49
N THR A 659 22.72 -9.33 -8.99
CA THR A 659 21.68 -10.35 -9.16
C THR A 659 21.14 -10.84 -7.81
N ILE A 660 19.83 -10.99 -7.70
CA ILE A 660 19.15 -11.74 -6.64
C ILE A 660 18.46 -12.95 -7.29
N SER A 661 18.77 -14.16 -6.83
CA SER A 661 18.16 -15.38 -7.38
C SER A 661 17.92 -16.43 -6.31
N GLY A 662 16.99 -17.35 -6.54
CA GLY A 662 16.68 -18.42 -5.60
C GLY A 662 15.68 -19.44 -6.15
N ILE A 663 15.27 -20.38 -5.29
CA ILE A 663 14.22 -21.36 -5.59
C ILE A 663 13.01 -21.11 -4.70
N VAL A 664 11.82 -21.08 -5.30
CA VAL A 664 10.54 -21.07 -4.59
C VAL A 664 10.04 -22.50 -4.42
N GLN A 665 9.70 -22.87 -3.18
CA GLN A 665 9.11 -24.16 -2.86
C GLN A 665 7.81 -23.98 -2.07
N ALA A 666 6.78 -24.78 -2.35
CA ALA A 666 5.55 -24.84 -1.55
C ALA A 666 5.51 -26.12 -0.71
N ARG A 667 4.91 -26.03 0.47
CA ARG A 667 4.72 -27.19 1.35
C ARG A 667 3.32 -27.78 1.20
N PHE A 668 3.25 -28.89 0.47
CA PHE A 668 2.10 -29.80 0.53
C PHE A 668 2.36 -30.80 1.67
N ASP A 669 2.72 -32.06 1.34
CA ASP A 669 3.25 -33.03 2.30
C ASP A 669 4.78 -32.93 2.47
N GLN A 670 5.45 -32.46 1.42
CA GLN A 670 6.88 -32.19 1.33
C GLN A 670 7.11 -30.85 0.61
N TRP A 671 8.35 -30.35 0.67
CA TRP A 671 8.72 -29.14 -0.06
C TRP A 671 8.90 -29.46 -1.55
N VAL A 672 8.02 -28.89 -2.38
CA VAL A 672 8.02 -29.09 -3.84
C VAL A 672 8.33 -27.76 -4.51
N PRO A 673 9.37 -27.67 -5.38
CA PRO A 673 9.61 -26.48 -6.19
C PRO A 673 8.38 -26.10 -7.02
N GLN A 674 8.08 -24.82 -7.13
CA GLN A 674 6.86 -24.34 -7.80
C GLN A 674 7.19 -23.64 -9.10
N GLN A 675 6.63 -24.13 -10.21
CA GLN A 675 6.68 -23.45 -11.50
C GLN A 675 5.58 -22.37 -11.58
N ARG A 676 5.88 -21.22 -12.18
CA ARG A 676 4.99 -20.05 -12.28
C ARG A 676 4.44 -19.52 -10.96
N ALA A 677 5.22 -19.63 -9.90
CA ALA A 677 5.02 -18.72 -8.78
C ALA A 677 5.40 -17.31 -9.25
N ASP A 678 4.52 -16.34 -9.02
CA ASP A 678 4.89 -14.94 -9.20
C ASP A 678 5.88 -14.59 -8.09
N VAL A 679 7.05 -14.08 -8.47
CA VAL A 679 8.08 -13.59 -7.58
C VAL A 679 8.23 -12.09 -7.79
N TYR A 680 8.02 -11.33 -6.75
CA TYR A 680 8.06 -9.89 -6.77
C TYR A 680 9.31 -9.41 -6.04
N LEU A 681 10.12 -8.58 -6.69
CA LEU A 681 11.21 -7.87 -6.04
C LEU A 681 10.72 -6.51 -5.58
N PHE A 682 10.77 -6.29 -4.28
CA PHE A 682 10.48 -5.01 -3.66
C PHE A 682 11.77 -4.43 -3.09
N GLU A 683 12.03 -3.16 -3.35
CA GLU A 683 13.05 -2.43 -2.61
C GLU A 683 12.47 -2.09 -1.24
N ASN A 684 13.14 -2.51 -0.16
CA ASN A 684 12.60 -2.36 1.20
C ASN A 684 12.43 -0.90 1.61
N ILE A 685 13.22 0.00 1.02
CA ILE A 685 13.23 1.42 1.37
C ILE A 685 12.02 2.14 0.79
N THR A 686 11.72 1.91 -0.48
CA THR A 686 10.61 2.56 -1.21
C THR A 686 9.33 1.74 -1.16
N ASN A 687 9.40 0.48 -0.73
CA ASN A 687 8.39 -0.56 -0.94
C ASN A 687 7.88 -0.58 -2.40
N GLN A 688 8.70 -0.06 -3.30
CA GLN A 688 8.39 -0.01 -4.70
C GLN A 688 8.68 -1.39 -5.26
N ARG A 689 7.71 -1.92 -6.00
CA ARG A 689 7.94 -3.10 -6.81
C ARG A 689 8.93 -2.73 -7.91
N ILE A 690 10.14 -3.26 -7.79
CA ILE A 690 11.23 -3.05 -8.73
C ILE A 690 11.05 -3.96 -9.94
N ASP A 691 10.76 -5.24 -9.71
CA ASP A 691 10.63 -6.19 -10.81
C ASP A 691 9.66 -7.36 -10.54
N THR A 692 9.13 -7.85 -11.65
CA THR A 692 8.26 -8.99 -11.93
C THR A 692 8.93 -10.28 -12.42
N GLN A 693 9.05 -11.37 -11.67
CA GLN A 693 9.53 -12.64 -12.26
C GLN A 693 8.57 -13.81 -12.05
N LEU A 694 8.62 -14.79 -12.96
CA LEU A 694 7.95 -16.07 -12.80
C LEU A 694 9.02 -17.15 -12.59
N THR A 695 8.73 -18.11 -11.72
CA THR A 695 9.62 -19.25 -11.53
C THR A 695 9.56 -20.24 -12.70
N ASP A 696 10.70 -20.87 -13.00
CA ASP A 696 10.82 -21.95 -13.98
C ASP A 696 10.34 -23.31 -13.46
N ALA A 697 10.48 -24.37 -14.26
CA ALA A 697 10.07 -25.74 -13.91
C ALA A 697 10.75 -26.31 -12.65
N ASN A 698 11.91 -25.78 -12.25
CA ASN A 698 12.64 -26.16 -11.06
C ASN A 698 12.37 -25.21 -9.87
N GLY A 699 11.42 -24.29 -10.02
CA GLY A 699 11.11 -23.24 -9.05
C GLY A 699 12.12 -22.10 -9.01
N PHE A 700 13.06 -22.02 -9.95
CA PHE A 700 14.10 -21.01 -9.96
C PHE A 700 13.58 -19.66 -10.47
N TYR A 701 14.00 -18.57 -9.82
CA TYR A 701 13.80 -17.20 -10.27
C TYR A 701 15.11 -16.42 -10.19
N SER A 702 15.25 -15.35 -11.00
CA SER A 702 16.38 -14.44 -10.97
C SER A 702 15.95 -13.03 -11.33
N PHE A 703 16.37 -12.04 -10.54
CA PHE A 703 16.32 -10.63 -10.85
C PHE A 703 17.72 -10.16 -11.18
N ASP A 704 17.91 -9.61 -12.38
CA ASP A 704 19.18 -9.04 -12.83
C ASP A 704 19.16 -7.51 -12.77
N ASN A 705 20.33 -6.89 -12.82
CA ASN A 705 20.49 -5.43 -12.76
C ASN A 705 19.87 -4.78 -11.52
N VAL A 706 19.91 -5.50 -10.39
CA VAL A 706 19.43 -5.00 -9.10
C VAL A 706 20.45 -3.97 -8.57
N PRO A 707 20.02 -2.73 -8.23
CA PRO A 707 20.89 -1.73 -7.62
C PRO A 707 21.43 -2.15 -6.25
N ASP A 708 22.42 -1.43 -5.72
CA ASP A 708 22.79 -1.58 -4.31
C ASP A 708 21.60 -1.19 -3.42
N GLY A 709 21.23 -2.05 -2.48
CA GLY A 709 20.06 -1.82 -1.64
C GLY A 709 19.69 -3.03 -0.80
N THR A 710 18.62 -2.91 -0.03
CA THR A 710 18.03 -4.04 0.69
C THR A 710 16.65 -4.30 0.12
N TYR A 711 16.37 -5.56 -0.20
CA TYR A 711 15.19 -5.98 -0.92
C TYR A 711 14.40 -7.04 -0.16
N SER A 712 13.16 -7.21 -0.58
CA SER A 712 12.29 -8.32 -0.22
C SER A 712 11.87 -9.01 -1.49
N VAL A 713 11.86 -10.34 -1.43
CA VAL A 713 11.30 -11.19 -2.48
C VAL A 713 10.06 -11.87 -1.92
N ILE A 714 8.95 -11.67 -2.61
CA ILE A 714 7.66 -12.25 -2.26
C ILE A 714 7.31 -13.25 -3.34
N ALA A 715 6.98 -14.48 -2.96
CA ALA A 715 6.49 -15.50 -3.88
C ALA A 715 5.03 -15.85 -3.59
N CYS A 716 4.26 -16.00 -4.66
CA CYS A 716 2.86 -16.35 -4.61
C CYS A 716 2.45 -17.35 -5.68
N LEU A 717 1.45 -18.16 -5.37
CA LEU A 717 0.71 -18.95 -6.36
C LEU A 717 -0.70 -18.38 -6.55
N ARG A 718 -1.01 -17.89 -7.77
CA ARG A 718 -2.30 -17.24 -8.10
C ARG A 718 -3.50 -18.14 -7.77
N ASN A 719 -4.50 -17.56 -7.12
CA ASN A 719 -5.76 -18.22 -6.74
C ASN A 719 -5.58 -19.51 -5.89
N THR A 720 -4.46 -19.56 -5.16
CA THR A 720 -4.26 -20.49 -4.05
C THR A 720 -3.87 -19.71 -2.82
N ASP A 721 -3.90 -20.37 -1.68
CA ASP A 721 -3.52 -19.81 -0.38
C ASP A 721 -2.00 -19.82 -0.16
N TYR A 722 -1.16 -20.20 -1.14
CA TYR A 722 0.28 -20.34 -0.91
C TYR A 722 1.03 -19.01 -1.05
N TYR A 723 1.72 -18.64 0.03
CA TYR A 723 2.46 -17.39 0.15
C TYR A 723 3.80 -17.61 0.87
N GLY A 724 4.84 -16.93 0.42
CA GLY A 724 6.14 -16.89 1.09
C GLY A 724 6.83 -15.56 0.87
N ILE A 725 7.52 -15.06 1.89
CA ILE A 725 8.28 -13.82 1.83
C ILE A 725 9.67 -14.06 2.40
N ARG A 726 10.66 -13.38 1.83
CA ARG A 726 11.98 -13.27 2.39
C ARG A 726 12.45 -11.82 2.30
N THR A 727 12.73 -11.23 3.44
CA THR A 727 13.15 -9.83 3.58
C THR A 727 14.66 -9.74 3.85
N GLY A 728 15.20 -8.51 3.86
CA GLY A 728 16.60 -8.27 4.24
C GLY A 728 17.65 -8.77 3.23
N ILE A 729 17.31 -8.85 1.94
CA ILE A 729 18.22 -9.37 0.91
C ILE A 729 19.08 -8.23 0.37
N THR A 730 20.40 -8.34 0.47
CA THR A 730 21.34 -7.44 -0.19
C THR A 730 21.94 -8.10 -1.44
N PRO A 731 21.94 -7.46 -2.63
CA PRO A 731 22.61 -7.98 -3.81
C PRO A 731 24.15 -7.99 -3.63
N PRO A 732 24.87 -8.95 -4.25
CA PRO A 732 24.33 -10.10 -4.96
C PRO A 732 23.91 -11.21 -3.98
N ASN A 733 22.76 -11.84 -4.20
CA ASN A 733 22.29 -12.94 -3.35
C ASN A 733 21.76 -14.12 -4.17
N PRO A 734 22.61 -15.09 -4.52
CA PRO A 734 22.24 -16.21 -5.38
C PRO A 734 21.51 -17.35 -4.65
N LEU A 735 21.28 -17.24 -3.34
CA LEU A 735 20.65 -18.27 -2.50
C LEU A 735 19.41 -17.72 -1.78
N SER A 736 18.61 -16.94 -2.51
CA SER A 736 17.40 -16.27 -2.03
C SER A 736 16.17 -17.19 -2.01
N ASN A 737 16.30 -18.45 -1.57
CA ASN A 737 15.19 -19.40 -1.54
C ASN A 737 13.99 -18.88 -0.73
N ILE A 738 12.78 -19.18 -1.22
CA ILE A 738 11.49 -18.77 -0.64
C ILE A 738 10.67 -20.03 -0.37
N TYR A 739 10.12 -20.12 0.84
CA TYR A 739 9.34 -21.26 1.30
C TYR A 739 7.89 -20.82 1.53
N MET A 740 6.99 -21.26 0.65
CA MET A 740 5.57 -20.93 0.70
C MET A 740 4.78 -21.91 1.55
N LEU A 741 3.93 -21.38 2.41
CA LEU A 741 2.99 -22.14 3.24
C LEU A 741 1.54 -21.76 2.86
N PRO A 742 0.56 -22.66 3.07
CA PRO A 742 -0.84 -22.31 2.92
C PRO A 742 -1.23 -21.25 3.96
N ASN A 743 -1.82 -20.16 3.48
CA ASN A 743 -2.24 -18.97 4.19
C ASN A 743 -3.67 -18.62 3.74
N SER A 744 -4.64 -18.73 4.65
CA SER A 744 -6.05 -18.47 4.40
C SER A 744 -6.39 -17.03 3.97
N GLY A 745 -5.40 -16.12 3.97
CA GLY A 745 -5.51 -14.76 3.45
C GLY A 745 -5.25 -14.61 1.95
N GLY A 746 -4.89 -15.69 1.24
CA GLY A 746 -4.51 -15.65 -0.17
C GLY A 746 -3.22 -14.87 -0.44
N CYS A 747 -2.79 -14.83 -1.71
CA CYS A 747 -1.78 -13.86 -2.14
C CYS A 747 -2.42 -12.47 -2.26
N THR A 748 -2.56 -11.77 -1.14
CA THR A 748 -2.83 -10.34 -1.12
C THR A 748 -1.49 -9.62 -1.20
N LEU A 749 -1.10 -9.24 -2.42
CA LEU A 749 0.02 -8.33 -2.59
C LEU A 749 -0.36 -6.98 -1.98
N PRO A 750 0.59 -6.23 -1.41
CA PRO A 750 0.38 -4.81 -1.20
C PRO A 750 0.14 -4.19 -2.59
N ASP A 751 -1.11 -3.85 -2.90
CA ASP A 751 -1.45 -3.10 -4.11
C ASP A 751 -0.73 -1.76 -4.04
N GLY A 752 0.09 -1.49 -5.06
CA GLY A 752 1.00 -0.35 -5.11
C GLY A 752 0.34 1.01 -5.24
#